data_AF-A0A179F516-F1
#
_entry.id   AF-A0A179F516-F1
#
_cell.length_a   1.000
_cell.length_b   1.000
_cell.length_c   1.000
_cell.angle_alpha   90.00
_cell.angle_beta   90.00
_cell.angle_gamma   90.00
#
_symmetry.space_group_name_H-M   'P 1'
#
loop_
_entity.id
_entity.type
_entity.pdbx_description
1 polymer ?
#
loop_
_entity_poly.entity_id
_entity_poly.type
_entity_poly.pdbx_seq_one_letter_code
_entity_poly.pdbx_strand_id
1 'polypeptide(L)'
;MSTPMNPSVRSSMNYLAVMDANDPEVAGWLSYQKQNEQSAVHQSLQGRRANAACEFLLKQPQFIKWYGDADSAGSQWLKIIGDMGSGKSVLMSFLHDKLLRRSQLQIPQAKVYYYYSQAGNSYVSLLSTFILCLLTDFSAKRKVLSDCYEQARSRGIMKPGTNIKFLQENLTTILSDLDRPIFFAIDGLDEFDWESRKKLLDFLQILSNKAPRLKVVISSRPDDQISKLLGEMPTINILPDASRDAIIVQKAVRDIPYELPSEVQKLIIGALSDLAKGSAIWTSMVVQLLSQRRIKKFSVVKKFLDEIPLPDKLNTLYNDSIALYTQNEPGNKEIATRALKILAVVHRPLSMSELAWAVALGINGDDVRDVESLADIADHDRVVSLIQPFIASIDEADSRRRQVRLVHQSVKDFIVKSLVTHEEGNEPSIERRMEILEAEMLDICVRYLLLDEVDNRPLFSDELLAIEALPQETELFKDNDKPNEYTTNCTWDKWEEGAIHYDPTERGFGEFFVYASCHWVDHFGAITTPSLIDFASIEKLCQPGSTRIHNWIEQNRRPGCALQPRIEFDPSLYDPLSITALFGSTATFRHMIEKSDLKDEKFLPESALRAAEQIVEWGDVARLDLLPLDEKARELVTSKTAAKQVV
;
A
#
# COMPACT_ATOMS: atom_id res chain seq x y z
N MET A 1 -10.26 21.79 -35.55
CA MET A 1 -11.54 22.01 -34.85
C MET A 1 -11.50 21.19 -33.58
N SER A 2 -11.12 21.84 -32.49
CA SER A 2 -10.88 21.25 -31.17
C SER A 2 -12.23 20.89 -30.56
N THR A 3 -12.44 19.61 -30.25
CA THR A 3 -13.58 19.14 -29.48
C THR A 3 -13.58 19.83 -28.10
N PRO A 4 -14.69 20.44 -27.65
CA PRO A 4 -14.73 21.05 -26.34
C PRO A 4 -14.68 19.96 -25.26
N MET A 5 -13.71 20.06 -24.35
CA MET A 5 -13.62 19.21 -23.17
C MET A 5 -14.90 19.28 -22.33
N ASN A 6 -15.31 18.12 -21.80
CA ASN A 6 -16.53 17.91 -21.04
C ASN A 6 -16.50 18.73 -19.71
N PRO A 7 -17.55 19.50 -19.36
CA PRO A 7 -17.60 20.32 -18.15
C PRO A 7 -17.34 19.57 -16.83
N SER A 8 -17.57 18.24 -16.79
CA SER A 8 -17.25 17.41 -15.63
C SER A 8 -15.74 17.30 -15.36
N VAL A 9 -14.90 17.42 -16.40
CA VAL A 9 -13.43 17.38 -16.30
C VAL A 9 -12.88 18.69 -15.71
N ARG A 10 -13.49 19.83 -16.04
CA ARG A 10 -13.16 21.14 -15.45
C ARG A 10 -13.46 21.20 -13.94
N SER A 11 -14.53 20.54 -13.50
CA SER A 11 -14.88 20.44 -12.07
C SER A 11 -13.87 19.58 -11.29
N SER A 12 -13.34 18.50 -11.88
CA SER A 12 -12.33 17.65 -11.25
C SER A 12 -10.94 18.30 -11.23
N MET A 13 -10.59 19.05 -12.28
CA MET A 13 -9.33 19.81 -12.35
C MET A 13 -9.30 21.00 -11.39
N ASN A 14 -10.44 21.65 -11.10
CA ASN A 14 -10.49 22.72 -10.10
C ASN A 14 -10.33 22.23 -8.65
N TYR A 15 -10.44 20.92 -8.38
CA TYR A 15 -10.05 20.32 -7.09
C TYR A 15 -8.56 19.94 -7.03
N LEU A 16 -7.91 19.77 -8.19
CA LEU A 16 -6.49 19.42 -8.29
C LEU A 16 -5.56 20.65 -8.19
N ALA A 17 -6.06 21.86 -8.46
CA ALA A 17 -5.25 23.08 -8.56
C ALA A 17 -5.28 24.00 -7.31
N VAL A 18 -5.89 23.58 -6.21
CA VAL A 18 -5.92 24.36 -4.93
C VAL A 18 -5.08 23.68 -3.83
N MET A 19 -4.32 22.63 -4.17
CA MET A 19 -3.53 21.85 -3.20
C MET A 19 -2.12 22.41 -2.93
N ASP A 20 -1.68 23.41 -3.69
CA ASP A 20 -0.42 24.10 -3.40
C ASP A 20 -0.58 25.10 -2.23
N ALA A 21 0.42 25.09 -1.35
CA ALA A 21 0.81 26.16 -0.42
C ALA A 21 0.35 26.16 1.06
N ASN A 22 -0.81 25.69 1.50
CA ASN A 22 -1.27 26.12 2.86
C ASN A 22 -0.98 25.20 4.06
N ASP A 23 0.29 25.02 4.45
CA ASP A 23 0.78 24.37 5.70
C ASP A 23 1.24 22.90 5.58
N PRO A 24 2.55 22.70 5.36
CA PRO A 24 3.23 21.41 5.28
C PRO A 24 3.12 20.49 6.51
N GLU A 25 3.14 21.02 7.72
CA GLU A 25 3.43 20.28 8.96
C GLU A 25 2.60 19.00 9.16
N VAL A 26 1.29 19.18 9.06
CA VAL A 26 0.29 18.21 9.50
C VAL A 26 0.22 17.00 8.57
N ALA A 27 0.56 17.20 7.29
CA ALA A 27 0.60 16.13 6.32
C ALA A 27 1.85 15.22 6.51
N GLY A 28 2.96 15.75 7.03
CA GLY A 28 4.18 14.98 7.30
C GLY A 28 4.00 14.05 8.48
N TRP A 29 3.24 14.51 9.46
CA TRP A 29 2.81 13.71 10.60
C TRP A 29 1.86 12.58 10.23
N LEU A 30 1.05 12.75 9.19
CA LEU A 30 -0.04 11.87 8.81
C LEU A 30 0.19 11.23 7.43
N SER A 31 1.30 10.51 7.24
CA SER A 31 1.56 9.63 6.08
C SER A 31 0.94 10.09 4.74
N TYR A 32 1.20 11.35 4.33
CA TYR A 32 0.55 12.03 3.19
C TYR A 32 0.64 11.28 1.86
N GLN A 33 1.73 10.53 1.65
CA GLN A 33 1.99 9.73 0.46
C GLN A 33 0.81 8.81 0.06
N LYS A 34 0.00 8.37 1.02
CA LYS A 34 -1.15 7.48 0.76
C LYS A 34 -2.37 8.21 0.15
N GLN A 35 -2.51 9.52 0.26
CA GLN A 35 -3.67 10.24 -0.31
C GLN A 35 -3.61 10.27 -1.85
N ASN A 36 -2.41 10.45 -2.42
CA ASN A 36 -2.20 10.44 -3.88
C ASN A 36 -2.49 9.06 -4.47
N GLU A 37 -2.11 7.99 -3.77
CA GLU A 37 -2.43 6.61 -4.16
C GLU A 37 -3.95 6.38 -4.22
N GLN A 38 -4.69 6.85 -3.22
CA GLN A 38 -6.15 6.72 -3.18
C GLN A 38 -6.81 7.41 -4.40
N SER A 39 -6.32 8.60 -4.78
CA SER A 39 -6.80 9.32 -5.96
C SER A 39 -6.51 8.58 -7.26
N ALA A 40 -5.29 8.09 -7.45
CA ALA A 40 -4.91 7.31 -8.63
C ALA A 40 -5.77 6.04 -8.78
N VAL A 41 -6.05 5.38 -7.66
CA VAL A 41 -6.90 4.18 -7.62
C VAL A 41 -8.34 4.53 -7.99
N HIS A 42 -8.87 5.63 -7.46
CA HIS A 42 -10.20 6.10 -7.81
C HIS A 42 -10.32 6.37 -9.32
N GLN A 43 -9.35 7.07 -9.92
CA GLN A 43 -9.34 7.39 -11.35
C GLN A 43 -9.27 6.11 -12.20
N SER A 44 -8.41 5.15 -11.82
CA SER A 44 -8.35 3.84 -12.46
C SER A 44 -9.71 3.10 -12.42
N LEU A 45 -10.39 3.11 -11.26
CA LEU A 45 -11.72 2.49 -11.13
C LEU A 45 -12.77 3.22 -11.99
N GLN A 46 -12.72 4.54 -12.07
CA GLN A 46 -13.60 5.34 -12.93
C GLN A 46 -13.43 4.98 -14.42
N GLY A 47 -12.19 4.79 -14.90
CA GLY A 47 -11.91 4.43 -16.30
C GLY A 47 -12.49 3.06 -16.70
N ARG A 48 -12.54 2.12 -15.75
CA ARG A 48 -13.06 0.76 -15.97
C ARG A 48 -14.58 0.65 -15.80
N ARG A 49 -15.21 1.69 -15.27
CA ARG A 49 -16.61 1.64 -14.80
C ARG A 49 -17.62 1.72 -15.96
N ALA A 50 -18.56 0.78 -15.97
CA ALA A 50 -19.79 0.89 -16.75
C ALA A 50 -20.92 1.45 -15.87
N ASN A 51 -21.13 2.77 -15.87
CA ASN A 51 -22.06 3.45 -14.95
C ASN A 51 -23.46 2.81 -14.91
N ALA A 52 -24.01 2.40 -16.05
CA ALA A 52 -25.34 1.77 -16.13
C ALA A 52 -25.42 0.45 -15.33
N ALA A 53 -24.32 -0.31 -15.22
CA ALA A 53 -24.25 -1.52 -14.41
C ALA A 53 -24.26 -1.24 -12.90
N CYS A 54 -24.00 0.01 -12.48
CA CYS A 54 -23.96 0.42 -11.07
C CYS A 54 -25.27 1.11 -10.62
N GLU A 55 -26.13 1.55 -11.54
CA GLU A 55 -27.32 2.36 -11.23
C GLU A 55 -28.35 1.64 -10.36
N PHE A 56 -28.37 0.31 -10.37
CA PHE A 56 -29.26 -0.50 -9.53
C PHE A 56 -29.10 -0.19 -8.04
N LEU A 57 -27.89 0.18 -7.59
CA LEU A 57 -27.59 0.52 -6.21
C LEU A 57 -28.48 1.66 -5.70
N LEU A 58 -28.70 2.68 -6.53
CA LEU A 58 -29.45 3.88 -6.15
C LEU A 58 -30.96 3.61 -5.96
N LYS A 59 -31.44 2.46 -6.44
CA LYS A 59 -32.83 2.01 -6.34
C LYS A 59 -33.06 1.04 -5.18
N GLN A 60 -31.99 0.60 -4.50
CA GLN A 60 -32.11 -0.34 -3.39
C GLN A 60 -32.79 0.33 -2.18
N PRO A 61 -33.81 -0.29 -1.56
CA PRO A 61 -34.48 0.25 -0.39
C PRO A 61 -33.53 0.59 0.75
N GLN A 62 -32.51 -0.24 0.96
CA GLN A 62 -31.48 -0.07 1.99
C GLN A 62 -30.65 1.20 1.73
N PHE A 63 -30.28 1.44 0.47
CA PHE A 63 -29.56 2.66 0.08
C PHE A 63 -30.45 3.90 0.27
N ILE A 64 -31.71 3.84 -0.17
CA ILE A 64 -32.65 4.96 -0.03
C ILE A 64 -32.85 5.32 1.46
N LYS A 65 -33.05 4.30 2.31
CA LYS A 65 -33.19 4.48 3.76
C LYS A 65 -31.92 5.03 4.41
N TRP A 66 -30.76 4.53 4.02
CA TRP A 66 -29.47 5.02 4.53
C TRP A 66 -29.17 6.45 4.06
N TYR A 67 -29.47 6.78 2.81
CA TYR A 67 -29.17 8.10 2.23
C TYR A 67 -30.14 9.20 2.72
N GLY A 68 -31.40 8.86 3.02
CA GLY A 68 -32.45 9.81 3.46
C GLY A 68 -32.12 10.64 4.71
N ASP A 69 -32.93 11.67 4.98
CA ASP A 69 -32.62 12.76 5.92
C ASP A 69 -32.29 12.30 7.35
N ALA A 70 -31.36 13.04 7.98
CA ALA A 70 -30.76 12.74 9.28
C ALA A 70 -31.75 12.75 10.46
N ASP A 71 -32.93 13.37 10.30
CA ASP A 71 -33.99 13.40 11.32
C ASP A 71 -34.87 12.13 11.29
N SER A 72 -34.68 11.29 10.28
CA SER A 72 -35.30 9.96 10.22
C SER A 72 -34.45 8.98 11.01
N ALA A 73 -35.05 8.03 11.71
CA ALA A 73 -34.37 6.90 12.40
C ALA A 73 -33.66 5.91 11.43
N GLY A 74 -32.92 6.44 10.45
CA GLY A 74 -32.11 5.71 9.49
C GLY A 74 -30.81 5.26 10.14
N SER A 75 -30.30 4.10 9.70
CA SER A 75 -28.99 3.64 10.13
C SER A 75 -27.91 4.57 9.57
N GLN A 76 -26.90 4.91 10.37
CA GLN A 76 -25.68 5.59 9.89
C GLN A 76 -24.85 4.68 8.96
N TRP A 77 -25.21 3.40 8.84
CA TRP A 77 -24.40 2.38 8.21
C TRP A 77 -25.08 1.75 7.01
N LEU A 78 -24.28 1.45 6.00
CA LEU A 78 -24.67 0.65 4.85
C LEU A 78 -23.56 -0.35 4.52
N LYS A 79 -23.94 -1.61 4.34
CA LYS A 79 -23.03 -2.66 3.89
C LYS A 79 -23.30 -3.01 2.43
N ILE A 80 -22.23 -3.19 1.68
CA ILE A 80 -22.25 -3.74 0.33
C ILE A 80 -21.46 -5.04 0.33
N ILE A 81 -22.15 -6.16 0.20
CA ILE A 81 -21.55 -7.49 0.24
C ILE A 81 -21.59 -8.08 -1.16
N GLY A 82 -20.51 -8.72 -1.59
CA GLY A 82 -20.48 -9.41 -2.86
C GLY A 82 -19.20 -10.22 -3.04
N ASP A 83 -19.25 -11.23 -3.90
CA ASP A 83 -18.13 -12.13 -4.10
C ASP A 83 -16.92 -11.46 -4.74
N MET A 84 -15.78 -12.16 -4.76
CA MET A 84 -14.59 -11.71 -5.48
C MET A 84 -14.93 -11.45 -6.95
N GLY A 85 -14.53 -10.30 -7.47
CA GLY A 85 -14.81 -9.91 -8.86
C GLY A 85 -16.23 -9.45 -9.16
N SER A 86 -17.12 -9.34 -8.17
CA SER A 86 -18.48 -8.81 -8.35
C SER A 86 -18.58 -7.30 -8.65
N GLY A 87 -17.45 -6.59 -8.65
CA GLY A 87 -17.39 -5.17 -8.97
C GLY A 87 -17.62 -4.22 -7.78
N LYS A 88 -17.47 -4.70 -6.53
CA LYS A 88 -17.59 -3.88 -5.30
C LYS A 88 -16.82 -2.55 -5.38
N SER A 89 -15.52 -2.57 -5.65
CA SER A 89 -14.68 -1.37 -5.73
C SER A 89 -15.15 -0.40 -6.83
N VAL A 90 -15.55 -0.93 -7.98
CA VAL A 90 -16.12 -0.12 -9.08
C VAL A 90 -17.45 0.51 -8.64
N LEU A 91 -18.28 -0.22 -7.91
CA LEU A 91 -19.53 0.27 -7.34
C LEU A 91 -19.30 1.32 -6.24
N MET A 92 -18.29 1.16 -5.41
CA MET A 92 -17.89 2.15 -4.39
C MET A 92 -17.41 3.45 -5.05
N SER A 93 -16.60 3.35 -6.12
CA SER A 93 -16.21 4.53 -6.90
C SER A 93 -17.43 5.25 -7.52
N PHE A 94 -18.42 4.49 -8.01
CA PHE A 94 -19.67 5.04 -8.56
C PHE A 94 -20.46 5.79 -7.49
N LEU A 95 -20.59 5.15 -6.32
CA LEU A 95 -21.33 5.70 -5.19
C LEU A 95 -20.69 7.01 -4.74
N HIS A 96 -19.36 7.06 -4.59
CA HIS A 96 -18.62 8.27 -4.27
C HIS A 96 -19.01 9.45 -5.19
N ASP A 97 -18.92 9.26 -6.50
CA ASP A 97 -19.21 10.32 -7.47
C ASP A 97 -20.69 10.76 -7.45
N LYS A 98 -21.59 9.81 -7.18
CA LYS A 98 -23.02 10.12 -7.05
C LYS A 98 -23.33 10.87 -5.77
N LEU A 99 -22.70 10.53 -4.65
CA LEU A 99 -22.84 11.25 -3.38
C LEU A 99 -22.32 12.68 -3.53
N LEU A 100 -21.14 12.86 -4.13
CA LEU A 100 -20.55 14.18 -4.37
C LEU A 100 -21.44 15.05 -5.27
N ARG A 101 -21.97 14.49 -6.36
CA ARG A 101 -22.90 15.22 -7.25
C ARG A 101 -24.22 15.59 -6.57
N ARG A 102 -24.77 14.70 -5.74
CA ARG A 102 -26.00 14.99 -5.00
C ARG A 102 -25.78 16.02 -3.89
N SER A 103 -24.61 16.01 -3.24
CA SER A 103 -24.30 16.94 -2.15
C SER A 103 -24.14 18.38 -2.63
N GLN A 104 -23.72 18.60 -3.88
CA GLN A 104 -23.63 19.95 -4.48
C GLN A 104 -24.95 20.73 -4.45
N LEU A 105 -26.09 20.04 -4.32
CA LEU A 105 -27.42 20.62 -4.27
C LEU A 105 -27.95 20.80 -2.84
N GLN A 106 -27.18 20.44 -1.80
CA GLN A 106 -27.57 20.47 -0.39
C GLN A 106 -26.90 21.61 0.38
N ILE A 107 -27.60 22.16 1.39
CA ILE A 107 -27.07 23.16 2.32
C ILE A 107 -27.33 22.67 3.76
N PRO A 108 -26.28 22.44 4.58
CA PRO A 108 -24.87 22.50 4.24
C PRO A 108 -24.46 21.36 3.29
N GLN A 109 -23.53 21.65 2.37
CA GLN A 109 -23.00 20.64 1.44
C GLN A 109 -22.34 19.48 2.22
N ALA A 110 -22.75 18.26 1.93
CA ALA A 110 -22.12 17.08 2.51
C ALA A 110 -20.70 16.87 1.95
N LYS A 111 -19.78 16.44 2.82
CA LYS A 111 -18.43 15.99 2.42
C LYS A 111 -18.39 14.48 2.29
N VAL A 112 -17.66 13.99 1.30
CA VAL A 112 -17.55 12.56 0.99
C VAL A 112 -16.08 12.21 0.90
N TYR A 113 -15.67 11.23 1.69
CA TYR A 113 -14.31 10.72 1.75
C TYR A 113 -14.31 9.23 1.50
N TYR A 114 -13.25 8.72 0.91
CA TYR A 114 -13.13 7.32 0.54
C TYR A 114 -11.78 6.74 0.93
N TYR A 115 -11.77 5.43 1.13
CA TYR A 115 -10.58 4.64 1.38
C TYR A 115 -10.73 3.28 0.69
N TYR A 116 -9.88 3.01 -0.30
CA TYR A 116 -9.72 1.72 -0.95
C TYR A 116 -8.64 0.93 -0.21
N SER A 117 -9.04 -0.16 0.43
CA SER A 117 -8.08 -1.11 0.98
C SER A 117 -7.22 -1.72 -0.13
N GLN A 118 -5.96 -1.98 0.19
CA GLN A 118 -4.93 -2.54 -0.70
C GLN A 118 -3.92 -3.31 0.16
N ALA A 119 -3.13 -4.18 -0.47
CA ALA A 119 -2.02 -4.83 0.21
C ALA A 119 -1.09 -3.79 0.89
N GLY A 120 -0.76 -4.00 2.17
CA GLY A 120 0.08 -3.08 2.96
C GLY A 120 -0.68 -1.93 3.64
N ASN A 121 -1.99 -1.80 3.43
CA ASN A 121 -2.81 -0.83 4.15
C ASN A 121 -3.09 -1.29 5.58
N SER A 122 -2.96 -0.37 6.53
CA SER A 122 -3.20 -0.63 7.96
C SER A 122 -4.37 0.19 8.47
N TYR A 123 -4.88 -0.19 9.65
CA TYR A 123 -5.89 0.63 10.33
C TYR A 123 -5.40 2.05 10.60
N VAL A 124 -4.11 2.23 10.92
CA VAL A 124 -3.48 3.54 11.11
C VAL A 124 -3.56 4.37 9.84
N SER A 125 -3.24 3.80 8.67
CA SER A 125 -3.31 4.57 7.42
C SER A 125 -4.71 5.01 7.04
N LEU A 126 -5.73 4.21 7.36
CA LEU A 126 -7.13 4.62 7.18
C LEU A 126 -7.48 5.83 8.04
N LEU A 127 -7.12 5.81 9.32
CA LEU A 127 -7.38 6.94 10.23
C LEU A 127 -6.66 8.20 9.77
N SER A 128 -5.35 8.08 9.47
CA SER A 128 -4.54 9.21 9.00
C SER A 128 -5.09 9.80 7.70
N THR A 129 -5.52 8.97 6.75
CA THR A 129 -6.11 9.42 5.48
C THR A 129 -7.40 10.22 5.70
N PHE A 130 -8.30 9.75 6.58
CA PHE A 130 -9.55 10.47 6.84
C PHE A 130 -9.32 11.78 7.60
N ILE A 131 -8.41 11.80 8.57
CA ILE A 131 -8.02 13.05 9.27
C ILE A 131 -7.46 14.04 8.25
N LEU A 132 -6.49 13.63 7.42
CA LEU A 132 -5.89 14.49 6.41
C LEU A 132 -6.92 15.05 5.43
N CYS A 133 -7.83 14.22 4.94
CA CYS A 133 -8.93 14.66 4.07
C CYS A 133 -9.83 15.69 4.77
N LEU A 134 -10.19 15.47 6.03
CA LEU A 134 -11.00 16.42 6.82
C LEU A 134 -10.29 17.75 7.01
N LEU A 135 -8.99 17.72 7.31
CA LEU A 135 -8.19 18.93 7.48
C LEU A 135 -8.01 19.70 6.18
N THR A 136 -8.02 18.99 5.04
CA THR A 136 -8.02 19.61 3.71
C THR A 136 -9.25 20.49 3.54
N ASP A 137 -10.43 19.94 3.87
CA ASP A 137 -11.71 20.62 3.75
C ASP A 137 -12.02 21.62 4.89
N PHE A 138 -11.45 21.42 6.07
CA PHE A 138 -11.68 22.23 7.27
C PHE A 138 -10.37 22.74 7.85
N SER A 139 -9.72 23.66 7.14
CA SER A 139 -8.41 24.21 7.50
C SER A 139 -8.36 24.79 8.92
N ALA A 140 -9.46 25.30 9.46
CA ALA A 140 -9.56 25.78 10.84
C ALA A 140 -9.27 24.69 11.91
N LYS A 141 -9.47 23.41 11.57
CA LYS A 141 -9.16 22.28 12.47
C LYS A 141 -7.69 21.90 12.46
N ARG A 142 -6.89 22.40 11.52
CA ARG A 142 -5.44 22.10 11.43
C ARG A 142 -4.70 22.55 12.66
N LYS A 143 -4.87 23.82 13.05
CA LYS A 143 -4.21 24.38 14.23
C LYS A 143 -4.52 23.60 15.50
N VAL A 144 -5.79 23.20 15.67
CA VAL A 144 -6.22 22.37 16.81
C VAL A 144 -5.47 21.03 16.81
N LEU A 145 -5.33 20.38 15.65
CA LEU A 145 -4.57 19.15 15.57
C LEU A 145 -3.09 19.37 15.86
N SER A 146 -2.47 20.45 15.35
CA SER A 146 -1.08 20.78 15.65
C SER A 146 -0.82 21.00 17.13
N ASP A 147 -1.68 21.77 17.79
CA ASP A 147 -1.59 21.99 19.23
C ASP A 147 -1.75 20.65 19.99
N CYS A 148 -2.68 19.79 19.58
CA CYS A 148 -2.84 18.45 20.17
C CYS A 148 -1.63 17.53 19.90
N TYR A 149 -1.03 17.62 18.71
CA TYR A 149 0.13 16.83 18.32
C TYR A 149 1.35 17.18 19.17
N GLU A 150 1.63 18.47 19.33
CA GLU A 150 2.74 18.94 20.17
C GLU A 150 2.52 18.66 21.66
N GLN A 151 1.27 18.76 22.13
CA GLN A 151 0.93 18.31 23.49
C GLN A 151 1.14 16.80 23.66
N ALA A 152 0.81 15.99 22.66
CA ALA A 152 1.05 14.55 22.71
C ALA A 152 2.55 14.22 22.72
N ARG A 153 3.37 14.93 21.93
CA ARG A 153 4.83 14.84 21.97
C ARG A 153 5.40 15.23 23.32
N SER A 154 4.91 16.33 23.87
CA SER A 154 5.29 16.81 25.21
C SER A 154 4.92 15.82 26.32
N ARG A 155 3.95 14.92 26.07
CA ARG A 155 3.51 13.83 26.97
C ARG A 155 4.15 12.47 26.64
N GLY A 156 5.32 12.49 25.98
CA GLY A 156 6.10 11.29 25.67
C GLY A 156 5.66 10.49 24.43
N ILE A 157 4.63 10.91 23.68
CA ILE A 157 4.23 10.25 22.42
C ILE A 157 5.08 10.78 21.28
N MET A 158 6.18 10.10 20.95
CA MET A 158 7.15 10.57 19.94
C MET A 158 6.58 10.67 18.52
N LYS A 159 5.74 9.72 18.10
CA LYS A 159 5.07 9.72 16.79
C LYS A 159 3.54 9.65 16.96
N PRO A 160 2.86 10.75 17.35
CA PRO A 160 1.41 10.73 17.51
C PRO A 160 0.67 10.30 16.23
N GLY A 161 1.24 10.59 15.06
CA GLY A 161 0.69 10.25 13.75
C GLY A 161 0.62 8.75 13.42
N THR A 162 1.28 7.90 14.21
CA THR A 162 1.16 6.43 14.11
C THR A 162 0.46 5.82 15.33
N ASN A 163 0.15 6.64 16.35
CA ASN A 163 -0.52 6.20 17.55
C ASN A 163 -2.04 6.08 17.33
N ILE A 164 -2.57 4.86 17.34
CA ILE A 164 -3.99 4.58 17.08
C ILE A 164 -4.91 5.38 18.00
N LYS A 165 -4.61 5.45 19.30
CA LYS A 165 -5.46 6.13 20.28
C LYS A 165 -5.54 7.63 20.00
N PHE A 166 -4.39 8.26 19.75
CA PHE A 166 -4.31 9.67 19.36
C PHE A 166 -5.13 9.95 18.09
N LEU A 167 -4.97 9.14 17.05
CA LEU A 167 -5.71 9.32 15.80
C LEU A 167 -7.23 9.15 15.99
N GLN A 168 -7.65 8.16 16.76
CA GLN A 168 -9.07 7.92 17.08
C GLN A 168 -9.69 9.10 17.84
N GLU A 169 -9.01 9.62 18.86
CA GLU A 169 -9.46 10.76 19.66
C GLU A 169 -9.61 12.02 18.81
N ASN A 170 -8.60 12.34 17.99
CA ASN A 170 -8.63 13.52 17.13
C ASN A 170 -9.69 13.42 16.03
N LEU A 171 -9.80 12.27 15.37
CA LEU A 171 -10.84 12.05 14.36
C LEU A 171 -12.24 12.19 14.96
N THR A 172 -12.45 11.66 16.16
CA THR A 172 -13.70 11.81 16.91
C THR A 172 -14.01 13.29 17.18
N THR A 173 -13.05 14.03 17.75
CA THR A 173 -13.21 15.45 18.08
C THR A 173 -13.53 16.28 16.85
N ILE A 174 -12.79 16.08 15.75
CA ILE A 174 -13.04 16.79 14.49
C ILE A 174 -14.47 16.52 14.00
N LEU A 175 -14.91 15.26 13.98
CA LEU A 175 -16.23 14.89 13.48
C LEU A 175 -17.37 15.38 14.37
N SER A 176 -17.20 15.33 15.69
CA SER A 176 -18.20 15.82 16.66
C SER A 176 -18.43 17.33 16.55
N ASP A 177 -17.40 18.09 16.20
CA ASP A 177 -17.49 19.54 16.04
C ASP A 177 -18.10 20.00 14.71
N LEU A 178 -18.29 19.09 13.74
CA LEU A 178 -18.74 19.45 12.40
C LEU A 178 -20.27 19.44 12.29
N ASP A 179 -20.85 20.61 12.06
CA ASP A 179 -22.29 20.76 11.86
C ASP A 179 -22.73 20.54 10.40
N ARG A 180 -22.34 19.40 9.80
CA ARG A 180 -22.75 19.02 8.44
C ARG A 180 -22.69 17.52 8.19
N PRO A 181 -23.39 17.00 7.16
CA PRO A 181 -23.31 15.59 6.79
C PRO A 181 -21.92 15.22 6.29
N ILE A 182 -21.37 14.12 6.80
CA ILE A 182 -20.10 13.54 6.36
C ILE A 182 -20.34 12.10 5.92
N PHE A 183 -19.77 11.70 4.79
CA PHE A 183 -19.82 10.34 4.29
C PHE A 183 -18.42 9.73 4.27
N PHE A 184 -18.25 8.57 4.89
CA PHE A 184 -17.05 7.72 4.74
C PHE A 184 -17.40 6.49 3.91
N ALA A 185 -16.64 6.27 2.84
CA ALA A 185 -16.74 5.10 1.98
C ALA A 185 -15.49 4.23 2.13
N ILE A 186 -15.62 3.07 2.77
CA ILE A 186 -14.51 2.15 3.03
C ILE A 186 -14.71 0.91 2.15
N ASP A 187 -13.82 0.70 1.18
CA ASP A 187 -13.86 -0.44 0.27
C ASP A 187 -12.84 -1.51 0.70
N GLY A 188 -13.27 -2.77 0.76
CA GLY A 188 -12.40 -3.92 1.05
C GLY A 188 -12.12 -4.14 2.53
N LEU A 189 -13.16 -4.15 3.38
CA LEU A 189 -12.98 -4.46 4.82
C LEU A 189 -12.34 -5.84 5.05
N ASP A 190 -12.64 -6.81 4.18
CA ASP A 190 -12.07 -8.16 4.20
C ASP A 190 -10.57 -8.22 3.83
N GLU A 191 -9.95 -7.10 3.48
CA GLU A 191 -8.52 -7.05 3.14
C GLU A 191 -7.65 -6.62 4.33
N PHE A 192 -8.24 -6.08 5.41
CA PHE A 192 -7.52 -5.80 6.65
C PHE A 192 -7.20 -7.11 7.39
N ASP A 193 -6.17 -7.13 8.23
CA ASP A 193 -6.00 -8.22 9.19
C ASP A 193 -7.14 -8.25 10.23
N TRP A 194 -7.32 -9.38 10.91
CA TRP A 194 -8.40 -9.57 11.88
C TRP A 194 -8.41 -8.51 12.99
N GLU A 195 -7.24 -8.13 13.51
CA GLU A 195 -7.14 -7.18 14.62
C GLU A 195 -7.52 -5.77 14.15
N SER A 196 -7.02 -5.35 12.99
CA SER A 196 -7.39 -4.08 12.35
C SER A 196 -8.89 -4.00 12.05
N ARG A 197 -9.50 -5.09 11.54
CA ARG A 197 -10.97 -5.14 11.32
C ARG A 197 -11.71 -4.88 12.61
N LYS A 198 -11.38 -5.61 13.68
CA LYS A 198 -12.05 -5.47 14.97
C LYS A 198 -11.93 -4.05 15.52
N LYS A 199 -10.71 -3.51 15.55
CA LYS A 199 -10.43 -2.13 16.02
C LYS A 199 -11.22 -1.08 15.22
N LEU A 200 -11.29 -1.22 13.90
CA LEU A 200 -12.05 -0.31 13.04
C LEU A 200 -13.55 -0.37 13.35
N LEU A 201 -14.12 -1.56 13.47
CA LEU A 201 -15.56 -1.72 13.73
C LEU A 201 -15.96 -1.19 15.11
N ASP A 202 -15.18 -1.51 16.14
CA ASP A 202 -15.39 -0.99 17.50
C ASP A 202 -15.33 0.55 17.50
N PHE A 203 -14.37 1.12 16.77
CA PHE A 203 -14.23 2.57 16.68
C PHE A 203 -15.35 3.27 15.92
N LEU A 204 -15.77 2.71 14.78
CA LEU A 204 -16.88 3.27 14.02
C LEU A 204 -18.20 3.22 14.82
N GLN A 205 -18.39 2.20 15.69
CA GLN A 205 -19.52 2.14 16.62
C GLN A 205 -19.47 3.29 17.66
N ILE A 206 -18.27 3.63 18.16
CA ILE A 206 -18.07 4.79 19.03
C ILE A 206 -18.39 6.10 18.27
N LEU A 207 -17.90 6.23 17.03
CA LEU A 207 -18.15 7.40 16.19
C LEU A 207 -19.63 7.60 15.88
N SER A 208 -20.38 6.52 15.71
CA SER A 208 -21.83 6.57 15.48
C SER A 208 -22.56 7.37 16.57
N ASN A 209 -22.17 7.16 17.82
CA ASN A 209 -22.75 7.86 18.98
C ASN A 209 -22.29 9.32 19.10
N LYS A 210 -21.04 9.61 18.73
CA LYS A 210 -20.42 10.93 18.92
C LYS A 210 -20.54 11.87 17.71
N ALA A 211 -20.80 11.33 16.53
CA ALA A 211 -20.92 12.05 15.26
C ALA A 211 -22.20 11.63 14.53
N PRO A 212 -23.39 12.09 14.98
CA PRO A 212 -24.68 11.65 14.43
C PRO A 212 -24.86 11.98 12.93
N ARG A 213 -24.12 12.97 12.42
CA ARG A 213 -24.11 13.39 11.01
C ARG A 213 -23.17 12.57 10.13
N LEU A 214 -22.40 11.64 10.71
CA LEU A 214 -21.55 10.72 9.97
C LEU A 214 -22.39 9.56 9.42
N LYS A 215 -22.23 9.29 8.12
CA LYS A 215 -22.74 8.10 7.45
C LYS A 215 -21.58 7.30 6.87
N VAL A 216 -21.57 6.00 7.12
CA VAL A 216 -20.50 5.09 6.71
C VAL A 216 -21.08 4.06 5.76
N VAL A 217 -20.40 3.85 4.64
CA VAL A 217 -20.66 2.73 3.74
C VAL A 217 -19.42 1.86 3.63
N ILE A 218 -19.60 0.55 3.82
CA ILE A 218 -18.52 -0.43 3.83
C ILE A 218 -18.77 -1.48 2.76
N SER A 219 -17.74 -1.81 1.99
CA SER A 219 -17.75 -2.97 1.10
C SER A 219 -16.95 -4.13 1.68
N SER A 220 -17.42 -5.37 1.49
CA SER A 220 -16.71 -6.58 1.91
C SER A 220 -17.10 -7.79 1.09
N ARG A 221 -16.24 -8.81 1.03
CA ARG A 221 -16.66 -10.19 0.69
C ARG A 221 -17.58 -10.76 1.79
N PRO A 222 -18.40 -11.78 1.48
CA PRO A 222 -19.17 -12.50 2.49
C PRO A 222 -18.22 -13.10 3.54
N ASP A 223 -18.43 -12.74 4.80
CA ASP A 223 -17.64 -13.23 5.94
C ASP A 223 -18.58 -13.32 7.15
N ASP A 224 -18.69 -14.52 7.71
CA ASP A 224 -19.56 -14.81 8.85
C ASP A 224 -19.12 -14.08 10.12
N GLN A 225 -17.82 -13.83 10.29
CA GLN A 225 -17.28 -13.13 11.43
C GLN A 225 -17.60 -11.64 11.36
N ILE A 226 -17.45 -11.04 10.17
CA ILE A 226 -17.87 -9.65 9.89
C ILE A 226 -19.38 -9.51 10.08
N SER A 227 -20.16 -10.50 9.66
CA SER A 227 -21.62 -10.53 9.82
C SER A 227 -22.04 -10.53 11.30
N LYS A 228 -21.33 -11.30 12.14
CA LYS A 228 -21.54 -11.31 13.61
C LYS A 228 -21.17 -9.98 14.27
N LEU A 229 -20.01 -9.43 13.92
CA LEU A 229 -19.50 -8.18 14.48
C LEU A 229 -20.41 -6.98 14.16
N LEU A 230 -20.98 -6.97 12.95
CA LEU A 230 -21.72 -5.81 12.46
C LEU A 230 -23.24 -5.91 12.62
N GLY A 231 -23.79 -6.97 13.22
CA GLY A 231 -25.24 -7.11 13.49
C GLY A 231 -26.19 -6.82 12.30
N GLU A 232 -27.42 -6.39 12.60
CA GLU A 232 -28.53 -6.14 11.65
C GLU A 232 -28.44 -4.81 10.88
N MET A 233 -27.25 -4.39 10.44
CA MET A 233 -27.15 -3.19 9.61
C MET A 233 -27.77 -3.40 8.21
N PRO A 234 -28.30 -2.33 7.58
CA PRO A 234 -28.76 -2.39 6.20
C PRO A 234 -27.69 -2.94 5.26
N THR A 235 -28.04 -4.00 4.53
CA THR A 235 -27.10 -4.74 3.68
C THR A 235 -27.64 -4.84 2.26
N ILE A 236 -26.79 -4.55 1.28
CA ILE A 236 -27.03 -4.72 -0.15
C ILE A 236 -26.11 -5.84 -0.63
N ASN A 237 -26.69 -6.93 -1.12
CA ASN A 237 -25.95 -8.03 -1.70
C ASN A 237 -25.84 -7.83 -3.22
N ILE A 238 -24.61 -7.82 -3.74
CA ILE A 238 -24.33 -7.84 -5.17
C ILE A 238 -24.44 -9.29 -5.65
N LEU A 239 -25.65 -9.67 -6.04
CA LEU A 239 -25.92 -11.00 -6.58
C LEU A 239 -25.64 -11.03 -8.10
N PRO A 240 -25.39 -12.23 -8.67
CA PRO A 240 -25.32 -12.42 -10.13
C PRO A 240 -26.57 -11.88 -10.84
N ASP A 241 -26.38 -11.15 -11.94
CA ASP A 241 -27.47 -10.59 -12.74
C ASP A 241 -27.03 -10.50 -14.21
N ALA A 242 -27.66 -11.30 -15.07
CA ALA A 242 -27.29 -11.39 -16.49
C ALA A 242 -27.47 -10.07 -17.25
N SER A 243 -28.43 -9.22 -16.85
CA SER A 243 -28.66 -7.93 -17.49
C SER A 243 -27.54 -6.95 -17.18
N ARG A 244 -27.07 -6.94 -15.92
CA ARG A 244 -25.90 -6.18 -15.48
C ARG A 244 -24.63 -6.72 -16.12
N ASP A 245 -24.47 -8.04 -16.15
CA ASP A 245 -23.31 -8.70 -16.75
C ASP A 245 -23.23 -8.39 -18.25
N ALA A 246 -24.36 -8.33 -18.97
CA ALA A 246 -24.41 -7.89 -20.36
C ALA A 246 -23.88 -6.46 -20.58
N ILE A 247 -24.18 -5.53 -19.67
CA ILE A 247 -23.64 -4.16 -19.73
C ILE A 247 -22.11 -4.17 -19.53
N ILE A 248 -21.62 -5.00 -18.61
CA ILE A 248 -20.19 -5.15 -18.33
C ILE A 248 -19.48 -5.77 -19.55
N VAL A 249 -20.02 -6.86 -20.10
CA VAL A 249 -19.49 -7.51 -21.32
C VAL A 249 -19.49 -6.53 -22.48
N GLN A 250 -20.56 -5.76 -22.67
CA GLN A 250 -20.62 -4.77 -23.75
C GLN A 250 -19.55 -3.69 -23.60
N LYS A 251 -19.26 -3.22 -22.37
CA LYS A 251 -18.12 -2.31 -22.13
C LYS A 251 -16.79 -3.00 -22.48
N ALA A 252 -16.55 -4.20 -21.99
CA ALA A 252 -15.32 -4.94 -22.24
C ALA A 252 -15.09 -5.20 -23.75
N VAL A 253 -16.12 -5.59 -24.49
CA VAL A 253 -16.05 -5.83 -25.94
C VAL A 253 -15.77 -4.53 -26.71
N ARG A 254 -16.32 -3.39 -26.27
CA ARG A 254 -16.03 -2.07 -26.87
C ARG A 254 -14.57 -1.63 -26.66
N ASP A 255 -13.94 -2.09 -25.59
CA ASP A 255 -12.55 -1.74 -25.26
C ASP A 255 -11.52 -2.60 -26.03
N ILE A 256 -11.97 -3.56 -26.84
CA ILE A 256 -11.08 -4.34 -27.72
C ILE A 256 -10.47 -3.39 -28.77
N PRO A 257 -9.14 -3.40 -28.98
CA PRO A 257 -8.44 -2.39 -29.81
C PRO A 257 -8.64 -2.59 -31.32
N TYR A 258 -9.57 -3.46 -31.74
CA TYR A 258 -9.86 -3.74 -33.14
C TYR A 258 -11.33 -4.05 -33.35
N GLU A 259 -11.81 -3.85 -34.58
CA GLU A 259 -13.19 -4.14 -34.93
C GLU A 259 -13.49 -5.64 -34.94
N LEU A 260 -14.58 -6.00 -34.27
CA LEU A 260 -15.22 -7.31 -34.34
C LEU A 260 -16.48 -7.24 -35.21
N PRO A 261 -16.77 -8.26 -36.05
CA PRO A 261 -18.03 -8.33 -36.79
C PRO A 261 -19.24 -8.28 -35.84
N SER A 262 -20.33 -7.62 -36.26
CA SER A 262 -21.53 -7.45 -35.41
C SER A 262 -22.10 -8.77 -34.90
N GLU A 263 -22.10 -9.82 -35.72
CA GLU A 263 -22.55 -11.16 -35.32
C GLU A 263 -21.68 -11.78 -34.23
N VAL A 264 -20.36 -11.55 -34.29
CA VAL A 264 -19.40 -12.02 -33.29
C VAL A 264 -19.56 -11.24 -31.98
N GLN A 265 -19.77 -9.92 -32.05
CA GLN A 265 -20.05 -9.11 -30.86
C GLN A 265 -21.33 -9.60 -30.16
N LYS A 266 -22.41 -9.85 -30.92
CA LYS A 266 -23.67 -10.37 -30.37
C LYS A 266 -23.49 -11.75 -29.74
N LEU A 267 -22.71 -12.64 -30.36
CA LEU A 267 -22.39 -13.96 -29.81
C LEU A 267 -21.65 -13.83 -28.47
N ILE A 268 -20.59 -13.01 -28.41
CA ILE A 268 -19.79 -12.80 -27.19
C ILE A 268 -20.67 -12.19 -26.09
N ILE A 269 -21.43 -11.14 -26.40
CA ILE A 269 -22.32 -10.50 -25.44
C ILE A 269 -23.34 -11.50 -24.91
N GLY A 270 -24.05 -12.23 -25.78
CA GLY A 270 -25.05 -13.21 -25.35
C GLY A 270 -24.46 -14.30 -24.47
N ALA A 271 -23.40 -14.98 -24.94
CA ALA A 271 -22.83 -16.11 -24.21
C ALA A 271 -22.18 -15.70 -22.88
N LEU A 272 -21.37 -14.63 -22.87
CA LEU A 272 -20.67 -14.23 -21.65
C LEU A 272 -21.60 -13.64 -20.59
N SER A 273 -22.72 -13.01 -20.99
CA SER A 273 -23.70 -12.48 -20.01
C SER A 273 -24.28 -13.59 -19.13
N ASP A 274 -24.52 -14.77 -19.70
CA ASP A 274 -25.05 -15.92 -18.98
C ASP A 274 -23.96 -16.65 -18.18
N LEU A 275 -22.74 -16.74 -18.75
CA LEU A 275 -21.62 -17.46 -18.13
C LEU A 275 -20.92 -16.67 -17.02
N ALA A 276 -20.99 -15.33 -17.04
CA ALA A 276 -20.26 -14.47 -16.12
C ALA A 276 -20.62 -14.69 -14.65
N LYS A 277 -21.88 -15.08 -14.36
CA LYS A 277 -22.40 -15.33 -13.01
C LYS A 277 -21.97 -14.25 -12.00
N GLY A 278 -22.05 -12.98 -12.40
CA GLY A 278 -21.67 -11.83 -11.58
C GLY A 278 -20.17 -11.56 -11.46
N SER A 279 -19.28 -12.28 -12.15
CA SER A 279 -17.83 -12.06 -12.09
C SER A 279 -17.35 -11.15 -13.22
N ALA A 280 -17.19 -9.86 -12.90
CA ALA A 280 -16.63 -8.86 -13.80
C ALA A 280 -15.14 -9.11 -14.11
N ILE A 281 -14.38 -9.65 -13.15
CA ILE A 281 -12.97 -10.03 -13.37
C ILE A 281 -12.90 -11.14 -14.42
N TRP A 282 -13.67 -12.21 -14.24
CA TRP A 282 -13.74 -13.31 -15.21
C TRP A 282 -14.13 -12.78 -16.60
N THR A 283 -15.16 -11.93 -16.67
CA THR A 283 -15.61 -11.31 -17.93
C THR A 283 -14.47 -10.57 -18.63
N SER A 284 -13.75 -9.72 -17.89
CA SER A 284 -12.63 -8.97 -18.46
C SER A 284 -11.50 -9.87 -18.94
N MET A 285 -11.18 -10.94 -18.19
CA MET A 285 -10.13 -11.89 -18.57
C MET A 285 -10.49 -12.67 -19.83
N VAL A 286 -11.73 -13.18 -19.94
CA VAL A 286 -12.16 -13.95 -21.12
C VAL A 286 -12.14 -13.07 -22.38
N VAL A 287 -12.60 -11.82 -22.26
CA VAL A 287 -12.54 -10.85 -23.35
C VAL A 287 -11.09 -10.50 -23.72
N GLN A 288 -10.20 -10.34 -22.73
CA GLN A 288 -8.79 -10.10 -22.96
C GLN A 288 -8.10 -11.29 -23.65
N LEU A 289 -8.42 -12.53 -23.27
CA LEU A 289 -7.91 -13.73 -23.92
C LEU A 289 -8.36 -13.83 -25.38
N LEU A 290 -9.63 -13.52 -25.66
CA LEU A 290 -10.14 -13.42 -27.04
C LEU A 290 -9.38 -12.37 -27.85
N SER A 291 -9.18 -11.19 -27.26
CA SER A 291 -8.44 -10.08 -27.85
C SER A 291 -7.00 -10.46 -28.19
N GLN A 292 -6.30 -11.05 -27.23
CA GLN A 292 -4.88 -11.40 -27.35
C GLN A 292 -4.65 -12.52 -28.37
N ARG A 293 -5.53 -13.53 -28.41
CA ARG A 293 -5.49 -14.60 -29.42
C ARG A 293 -5.96 -14.14 -30.81
N ARG A 294 -6.44 -12.89 -30.95
CA ARG A 294 -6.96 -12.30 -32.18
C ARG A 294 -8.06 -13.16 -32.83
N ILE A 295 -8.90 -13.80 -32.01
CA ILE A 295 -9.95 -14.69 -32.50
C ILE A 295 -11.13 -13.85 -33.01
N LYS A 296 -11.36 -13.87 -34.33
CA LYS A 296 -12.40 -13.05 -34.98
C LYS A 296 -13.46 -13.85 -35.75
N LYS A 297 -13.24 -15.15 -35.98
CA LYS A 297 -14.15 -15.98 -36.79
C LYS A 297 -15.24 -16.59 -35.90
N PHE A 298 -16.49 -16.44 -36.31
CA PHE A 298 -17.68 -16.83 -35.53
C PHE A 298 -17.58 -18.26 -34.97
N SER A 299 -17.27 -19.26 -35.80
CA SER A 299 -17.16 -20.66 -35.38
C SER A 299 -16.05 -20.89 -34.35
N VAL A 300 -14.93 -20.20 -34.48
CA VAL A 300 -13.78 -20.30 -33.56
C VAL A 300 -14.10 -19.62 -32.23
N VAL A 301 -14.75 -18.44 -32.28
CA VAL A 301 -15.23 -17.76 -31.07
C VAL A 301 -16.24 -18.63 -30.33
N LYS A 302 -17.21 -19.21 -31.04
CA LYS A 302 -18.20 -20.11 -30.44
C LYS A 302 -17.53 -21.28 -29.73
N LYS A 303 -16.62 -21.99 -30.42
CA LYS A 303 -15.87 -23.10 -29.83
C LYS A 303 -15.08 -22.69 -28.58
N PHE A 304 -14.41 -21.53 -28.63
CA PHE A 304 -13.68 -21.00 -27.48
C PHE A 304 -14.61 -20.73 -26.28
N LEU A 305 -15.79 -20.15 -26.52
CA LEU A 305 -16.78 -19.88 -25.49
C LEU A 305 -17.41 -21.16 -24.93
N ASP A 306 -17.53 -22.21 -25.73
CA ASP A 306 -18.03 -23.52 -25.27
C ASP A 306 -17.01 -24.25 -24.37
N GLU A 307 -15.71 -23.98 -24.55
CA GLU A 307 -14.61 -24.63 -23.82
C GLU A 307 -14.08 -23.80 -22.63
N ILE A 308 -14.54 -22.55 -22.46
CA ILE A 308 -13.98 -21.64 -21.45
C ILE A 308 -14.29 -22.10 -20.02
N PRO A 309 -13.31 -22.11 -19.10
CA PRO A 309 -13.56 -22.36 -17.69
C PRO A 309 -14.55 -21.34 -17.10
N LEU A 310 -15.47 -21.81 -16.26
CA LEU A 310 -16.44 -20.98 -15.54
C LEU A 310 -15.75 -20.13 -14.44
N PRO A 311 -16.42 -19.07 -13.93
CA PRO A 311 -15.85 -18.15 -12.94
C PRO A 311 -15.30 -18.78 -11.65
N ASP A 312 -15.83 -19.92 -11.23
CA ASP A 312 -15.36 -20.70 -10.07
C ASP A 312 -13.96 -21.30 -10.30
N LYS A 313 -13.53 -21.42 -11.55
CA LYS A 313 -12.21 -21.91 -11.97
C LYS A 313 -11.29 -20.78 -12.44
N LEU A 314 -11.37 -19.61 -11.80
CA LEU A 314 -10.56 -18.43 -12.17
C LEU A 314 -9.04 -18.72 -12.20
N ASN A 315 -8.54 -19.60 -11.33
CA ASN A 315 -7.14 -20.02 -11.32
C ASN A 315 -6.71 -20.67 -12.63
N THR A 316 -7.59 -21.42 -13.29
CA THR A 316 -7.31 -22.01 -14.62
C THR A 316 -7.10 -20.91 -15.66
N LEU A 317 -7.90 -19.84 -15.63
CA LEU A 317 -7.73 -18.70 -16.54
C LEU A 317 -6.44 -17.92 -16.28
N TYR A 318 -6.03 -17.79 -15.01
CA TYR A 318 -4.74 -17.19 -14.70
C TYR A 318 -3.58 -18.04 -15.23
N ASN A 319 -3.62 -19.35 -15.03
CA ASN A 319 -2.63 -20.27 -15.60
C ASN A 319 -2.59 -20.22 -17.14
N ASP A 320 -3.76 -20.19 -17.79
CA ASP A 320 -3.85 -20.06 -19.25
C ASP A 320 -3.28 -18.72 -19.74
N SER A 321 -3.47 -17.66 -18.96
CA SER A 321 -2.90 -16.33 -19.25
C SER A 321 -1.37 -16.35 -19.09
N ILE A 322 -0.82 -16.93 -18.02
CA ILE A 322 0.62 -17.12 -17.87
C ILE A 322 1.17 -17.93 -19.05
N ALA A 323 0.56 -19.07 -19.37
CA ALA A 323 0.98 -19.92 -20.48
C ALA A 323 0.97 -19.20 -21.83
N LEU A 324 -0.04 -18.36 -22.07
CA LEU A 324 -0.16 -17.57 -23.30
C LEU A 324 0.96 -16.53 -23.43
N TYR A 325 1.19 -15.72 -22.39
CA TYR A 325 2.17 -14.62 -22.45
C TYR A 325 3.62 -15.13 -22.38
N THR A 326 3.85 -16.24 -21.69
CA THR A 326 5.17 -16.90 -21.63
C THR A 326 5.46 -17.79 -22.84
N GLN A 327 4.47 -18.00 -23.72
CA GLN A 327 4.53 -18.95 -24.83
C GLN A 327 4.90 -20.37 -24.39
N ASN A 328 4.56 -20.73 -23.15
CA ASN A 328 4.97 -21.95 -22.47
C ASN A 328 6.48 -22.19 -22.35
N GLU A 329 7.32 -21.18 -22.61
CA GLU A 329 8.77 -21.27 -22.48
C GLU A 329 9.15 -21.29 -20.98
N PRO A 330 9.93 -22.29 -20.50
CA PRO A 330 10.25 -22.44 -19.08
C PRO A 330 10.91 -21.22 -18.43
N GLY A 331 11.88 -20.57 -19.09
CA GLY A 331 12.57 -19.39 -18.57
C GLY A 331 11.62 -18.21 -18.39
N ASN A 332 10.77 -17.93 -19.38
CA ASN A 332 9.75 -16.90 -19.32
C ASN A 332 8.70 -17.19 -18.24
N LYS A 333 8.35 -18.47 -18.03
CA LYS A 333 7.47 -18.87 -16.93
C LYS A 333 8.07 -18.58 -15.57
N GLU A 334 9.36 -18.86 -15.39
CA GLU A 334 10.05 -18.54 -14.13
C GLU A 334 10.10 -17.02 -13.91
N ILE A 335 10.45 -16.24 -14.93
CA ILE A 335 10.42 -14.77 -14.87
C ILE A 335 9.04 -14.24 -14.48
N ALA A 336 7.99 -14.68 -15.17
CA ALA A 336 6.63 -14.25 -14.88
C ALA A 336 6.19 -14.65 -13.47
N THR A 337 6.48 -15.89 -13.06
CA THR A 337 6.12 -16.40 -11.73
C THR A 337 6.84 -15.61 -10.63
N ARG A 338 8.15 -15.37 -10.78
CA ARG A 338 8.95 -14.60 -9.84
C ARG A 338 8.44 -13.17 -9.71
N ALA A 339 8.16 -12.51 -10.83
CA ALA A 339 7.64 -11.14 -10.84
C ALA A 339 6.28 -11.04 -10.13
N LEU A 340 5.39 -12.00 -10.38
CA LEU A 340 4.08 -12.06 -9.72
C LEU A 340 4.21 -12.30 -8.21
N LYS A 341 5.09 -13.22 -7.79
CA LYS A 341 5.38 -13.47 -6.37
C LYS A 341 5.87 -12.21 -5.65
N ILE A 342 6.82 -11.49 -6.24
CA ILE A 342 7.34 -10.21 -5.70
C ILE A 342 6.19 -9.21 -5.54
N LEU A 343 5.41 -8.98 -6.61
CA LEU A 343 4.29 -8.03 -6.57
C LEU A 343 3.17 -8.41 -5.58
N ALA A 344 3.12 -9.65 -5.10
CA ALA A 344 2.16 -10.07 -4.09
C ALA A 344 2.49 -9.56 -2.68
N VAL A 345 3.77 -9.31 -2.37
CA VAL A 345 4.25 -8.97 -1.02
C VAL A 345 4.88 -7.58 -0.91
N VAL A 346 5.12 -6.88 -2.02
CA VAL A 346 5.73 -5.54 -1.96
C VAL A 346 4.93 -4.55 -1.10
N HIS A 347 5.65 -3.73 -0.32
CA HIS A 347 5.07 -2.76 0.61
C HIS A 347 4.77 -1.40 -0.03
N ARG A 348 5.22 -1.19 -1.27
CA ARG A 348 4.82 -0.09 -2.15
C ARG A 348 4.83 -0.53 -3.61
N PRO A 349 4.13 0.18 -4.51
CA PRO A 349 4.30 -0.01 -5.94
C PRO A 349 5.77 0.08 -6.36
N LEU A 350 6.21 -0.84 -7.21
CA LEU A 350 7.57 -0.88 -7.75
C LEU A 350 7.63 -0.18 -9.11
N SER A 351 8.73 0.50 -9.41
CA SER A 351 9.03 0.88 -10.80
C SER A 351 9.24 -0.38 -11.66
N MET A 352 9.09 -0.25 -12.97
CA MET A 352 9.39 -1.34 -13.90
C MET A 352 10.85 -1.81 -13.78
N SER A 353 11.78 -0.87 -13.56
CA SER A 353 13.19 -1.17 -13.33
C SER A 353 13.41 -1.90 -12.00
N GLU A 354 12.84 -1.42 -10.90
CA GLU A 354 12.93 -2.06 -9.58
C GLU A 354 12.46 -3.51 -9.63
N LEU A 355 11.32 -3.75 -10.27
CA LEU A 355 10.78 -5.10 -10.45
C LEU A 355 11.72 -5.98 -11.27
N ALA A 356 12.29 -5.47 -12.37
CA ALA A 356 13.19 -6.23 -13.23
C ALA A 356 14.47 -6.66 -12.49
N TRP A 357 15.06 -5.75 -11.72
CA TRP A 357 16.24 -6.02 -10.91
C TRP A 357 15.96 -7.03 -9.80
N ALA A 358 14.83 -6.89 -9.09
CA ALA A 358 14.40 -7.86 -8.08
C ALA A 358 14.17 -9.26 -8.67
N VAL A 359 13.56 -9.34 -9.86
CA VAL A 359 13.33 -10.61 -10.58
C VAL A 359 14.66 -11.23 -11.03
N ALA A 360 15.55 -10.43 -11.63
CA ALA A 360 16.85 -10.89 -12.09
C ALA A 360 17.69 -11.46 -10.94
N LEU A 361 17.74 -10.76 -9.81
CA LEU A 361 18.43 -11.22 -8.61
C LEU A 361 17.74 -12.43 -7.97
N GLY A 362 16.41 -12.48 -7.99
CA GLY A 362 15.63 -13.61 -7.50
C GLY A 362 15.85 -14.92 -8.29
N ILE A 363 16.27 -14.82 -9.56
CA ILE A 363 16.54 -15.97 -10.44
C ILE A 363 18.02 -16.36 -10.42
N ASN A 364 18.94 -15.38 -10.45
CA ASN A 364 20.37 -15.61 -10.66
C ASN A 364 21.20 -15.43 -9.37
N GLY A 365 20.57 -15.59 -8.21
CA GLY A 365 21.04 -15.07 -6.92
C GLY A 365 22.46 -15.43 -6.48
N ASP A 366 22.97 -16.61 -6.84
CA ASP A 366 24.29 -17.08 -6.42
C ASP A 366 25.43 -16.57 -7.32
N ASP A 367 25.10 -16.16 -8.55
CA ASP A 367 26.06 -15.79 -9.59
C ASP A 367 26.32 -14.27 -9.66
N VAL A 368 25.45 -13.46 -9.05
CA VAL A 368 25.51 -11.99 -9.08
C VAL A 368 26.15 -11.45 -7.81
N ARG A 369 27.23 -10.67 -7.95
CA ARG A 369 27.98 -10.10 -6.81
C ARG A 369 28.13 -8.58 -6.86
N ASP A 370 27.87 -7.99 -8.02
CA ASP A 370 28.05 -6.57 -8.28
C ASP A 370 26.85 -6.00 -9.05
N VAL A 371 26.72 -4.68 -9.02
CA VAL A 371 25.61 -3.94 -9.64
C VAL A 371 25.68 -4.00 -11.17
N GLU A 372 26.88 -4.07 -11.75
CA GLU A 372 27.08 -4.09 -13.22
C GLU A 372 26.57 -5.38 -13.84
N SER A 373 26.92 -6.53 -13.26
CA SER A 373 26.43 -7.85 -13.69
C SER A 373 24.91 -7.97 -13.54
N LEU A 374 24.33 -7.40 -12.48
CA LEU A 374 22.88 -7.35 -12.30
C LEU A 374 22.20 -6.48 -13.36
N ALA A 375 22.79 -5.35 -13.71
CA ALA A 375 22.27 -4.46 -14.74
C ALA A 375 22.25 -5.11 -16.15
N ASP A 376 23.24 -5.95 -16.47
CA ASP A 376 23.32 -6.67 -17.76
C ASP A 376 22.18 -7.67 -17.96
N ILE A 377 21.68 -8.28 -16.87
CA ILE A 377 20.62 -9.29 -16.91
C ILE A 377 19.21 -8.74 -16.62
N ALA A 378 19.09 -7.53 -16.09
CA ALA A 378 17.81 -6.92 -15.71
C ALA A 378 17.03 -6.36 -16.91
N ASP A 379 16.08 -7.13 -17.43
CA ASP A 379 15.27 -6.78 -18.60
C ASP A 379 13.83 -6.39 -18.21
N HIS A 380 13.60 -5.09 -18.01
CA HIS A 380 12.29 -4.56 -17.62
C HIS A 380 11.22 -4.70 -18.69
N ASP A 381 11.57 -4.52 -19.96
CA ASP A 381 10.63 -4.67 -21.08
C ASP A 381 10.14 -6.12 -21.18
N ARG A 382 11.04 -7.09 -21.04
CA ARG A 382 10.69 -8.52 -21.02
C ARG A 382 9.82 -8.85 -19.82
N VAL A 383 10.21 -8.45 -18.61
CA VAL A 383 9.42 -8.73 -17.38
C VAL A 383 8.01 -8.17 -17.51
N VAL A 384 7.87 -6.90 -17.88
CA VAL A 384 6.57 -6.23 -18.02
C VAL A 384 5.73 -6.88 -19.12
N SER A 385 6.33 -7.25 -20.26
CA SER A 385 5.60 -7.90 -21.36
C SER A 385 4.99 -9.25 -20.95
N LEU A 386 5.66 -10.00 -20.08
CA LEU A 386 5.23 -11.32 -19.62
C LEU A 386 4.09 -11.25 -18.60
N ILE A 387 4.05 -10.20 -17.77
CA ILE A 387 3.06 -10.04 -16.70
C ILE A 387 2.01 -8.97 -16.97
N GLN A 388 2.03 -8.32 -18.13
CA GLN A 388 1.11 -7.27 -18.56
C GLN A 388 -0.37 -7.50 -18.17
N PRO A 389 -0.97 -8.69 -18.34
CA PRO A 389 -2.39 -8.89 -18.01
C PRO A 389 -2.70 -8.87 -16.51
N PHE A 390 -1.67 -8.97 -15.66
CA PHE A 390 -1.79 -9.05 -14.20
C PHE A 390 -1.49 -7.75 -13.48
N ILE A 391 -1.02 -6.73 -14.20
CA ILE A 391 -0.55 -5.48 -13.62
C ILE A 391 -1.35 -4.27 -14.07
N ALA A 392 -1.35 -3.24 -13.23
CA ALA A 392 -1.83 -1.89 -13.56
C ALA A 392 -0.70 -0.89 -13.30
N SER A 393 -0.58 0.12 -14.17
CA SER A 393 0.37 1.22 -14.01
C SER A 393 -0.24 2.35 -13.18
N ILE A 394 0.57 3.00 -12.34
CA ILE A 394 0.12 4.05 -11.40
C ILE A 394 0.52 5.46 -11.85
N ASP A 395 1.47 5.58 -12.79
CA ASP A 395 1.88 6.86 -13.36
C ASP A 395 2.22 6.67 -14.85
N GLU A 396 1.58 7.46 -15.72
CA GLU A 396 1.79 7.39 -17.17
C GLU A 396 2.73 8.51 -17.67
N ALA A 397 3.08 9.48 -16.84
CA ALA A 397 3.79 10.69 -17.26
C ALA A 397 5.29 10.44 -17.52
N ASP A 398 5.91 9.54 -16.77
CA ASP A 398 7.33 9.17 -16.92
C ASP A 398 7.47 7.65 -17.10
N SER A 399 8.05 7.24 -18.23
CA SER A 399 8.27 5.83 -18.55
C SER A 399 9.27 5.14 -17.62
N ARG A 400 10.23 5.88 -17.03
CA ARG A 400 11.21 5.32 -16.07
C ARG A 400 10.63 5.20 -14.66
N ARG A 401 9.77 6.14 -14.27
CA ARG A 401 9.09 6.13 -12.97
C ARG A 401 7.74 5.43 -13.00
N ARG A 402 7.38 4.82 -14.13
CA ARG A 402 6.13 4.07 -14.26
C ARG A 402 6.10 2.94 -13.24
N GLN A 403 5.33 3.15 -12.19
CA GLN A 403 5.13 2.15 -11.15
C GLN A 403 4.06 1.15 -11.55
N VAL A 404 4.23 -0.09 -11.11
CA VAL A 404 3.35 -1.22 -11.36
C VAL A 404 2.86 -1.83 -10.05
N ARG A 405 1.62 -2.31 -10.07
CA ARG A 405 1.00 -3.11 -9.00
C ARG A 405 0.13 -4.18 -9.60
N LEU A 406 -0.27 -5.18 -8.81
CA LEU A 406 -1.27 -6.15 -9.24
C LEU A 406 -2.59 -5.45 -9.57
N VAL A 407 -3.20 -5.84 -10.71
CA VAL A 407 -4.44 -5.26 -11.23
C VAL A 407 -5.64 -5.54 -10.32
N HIS A 408 -5.61 -6.66 -9.59
CA HIS A 408 -6.67 -7.12 -8.70
C HIS A 408 -6.13 -7.94 -7.52
N GLN A 409 -6.80 -7.81 -6.37
CA GLN A 409 -6.56 -8.66 -5.22
C GLN A 409 -6.75 -10.17 -5.53
N SER A 410 -7.62 -10.52 -6.49
CA SER A 410 -7.78 -11.91 -6.93
C SER A 410 -6.52 -12.51 -7.56
N VAL A 411 -5.64 -11.68 -8.13
CA VAL A 411 -4.34 -12.13 -8.66
C VAL A 411 -3.43 -12.49 -7.48
N LYS A 412 -3.41 -11.66 -6.43
CA LYS A 412 -2.69 -11.97 -5.18
C LYS A 412 -3.20 -13.27 -4.56
N ASP A 413 -4.53 -13.44 -4.45
CA ASP A 413 -5.15 -14.67 -3.94
C ASP A 413 -4.72 -15.91 -4.77
N PHE A 414 -4.64 -15.77 -6.10
CA PHE A 414 -4.13 -16.82 -6.99
C PHE A 414 -2.65 -17.12 -6.77
N ILE A 415 -1.80 -16.10 -6.68
CA ILE A 415 -0.36 -16.26 -6.45
C ILE A 415 -0.11 -17.05 -5.16
N VAL A 416 -0.74 -16.62 -4.07
CA VAL A 416 -0.58 -17.25 -2.75
C VAL A 416 -1.07 -18.70 -2.76
N LYS A 417 -2.20 -18.99 -3.42
CA LYS A 417 -2.78 -20.33 -3.44
C LYS A 417 -2.16 -21.30 -4.45
N SER A 418 -1.61 -20.80 -5.54
CA SER A 418 -1.25 -21.64 -6.70
C SER A 418 0.21 -21.57 -7.10
N LEU A 419 0.95 -20.51 -6.74
CA LEU A 419 2.36 -20.34 -7.13
C LEU A 419 3.35 -20.57 -5.98
N VAL A 420 2.88 -20.70 -4.74
CA VAL A 420 3.73 -21.05 -3.60
C VAL A 420 3.81 -22.59 -3.51
N THR A 421 5.02 -23.12 -3.69
CA THR A 421 5.32 -24.56 -3.60
C THR A 421 5.48 -25.00 -2.16
N HIS A 422 4.94 -26.17 -1.82
CA HIS A 422 5.06 -26.75 -0.48
C HIS A 422 5.34 -28.25 -0.55
N GLU A 423 6.02 -28.77 0.47
CA GLU A 423 6.30 -30.20 0.58
C GLU A 423 5.00 -31.02 0.66
N GLU A 424 4.98 -32.19 0.00
CA GLU A 424 3.83 -33.08 -0.03
C GLU A 424 3.49 -33.57 1.39
N GLY A 425 2.27 -33.26 1.88
CA GLY A 425 1.75 -33.88 3.10
C GLY A 425 0.81 -33.02 3.95
N ASN A 426 0.88 -31.68 3.86
CA ASN A 426 -0.11 -30.78 4.48
C ASN A 426 -0.15 -29.45 3.72
N GLU A 427 -1.33 -29.06 3.24
CA GLU A 427 -1.52 -27.78 2.57
C GLU A 427 -1.37 -26.64 3.60
N PRO A 428 -0.35 -25.78 3.51
CA PRO A 428 -0.12 -24.77 4.54
C PRO A 428 -1.18 -23.67 4.47
N SER A 429 -1.44 -23.07 5.63
CA SER A 429 -2.38 -21.96 5.76
C SER A 429 -1.95 -20.76 4.90
N ILE A 430 -2.91 -19.92 4.51
CA ILE A 430 -2.65 -18.73 3.69
C ILE A 430 -1.59 -17.84 4.34
N GLU A 431 -1.62 -17.71 5.67
CA GLU A 431 -0.65 -16.93 6.46
C GLU A 431 0.75 -17.49 6.28
N ARG A 432 0.92 -18.82 6.35
CA ARG A 432 2.23 -19.47 6.15
C ARG A 432 2.74 -19.29 4.72
N ARG A 433 1.86 -19.30 3.72
CA ARG A 433 2.23 -19.05 2.32
C ARG A 433 2.67 -17.61 2.09
N MET A 434 1.96 -16.65 2.69
CA MET A 434 2.35 -15.25 2.69
C MET A 434 3.72 -15.08 3.33
N GLU A 435 3.95 -15.68 4.49
CA GLU A 435 5.23 -15.63 5.19
C GLU A 435 6.40 -16.19 4.35
N ILE A 436 6.17 -17.24 3.57
CA ILE A 436 7.18 -17.77 2.63
C ILE A 436 7.49 -16.76 1.53
N LEU A 437 6.48 -16.07 0.99
CA LEU A 437 6.70 -15.02 -0.01
C LEU A 437 7.44 -13.80 0.59
N GLU A 438 7.11 -13.42 1.83
CA GLU A 438 7.83 -12.36 2.56
C GLU A 438 9.31 -12.76 2.76
N ALA A 439 9.59 -14.02 3.07
CA ALA A 439 10.95 -14.54 3.19
C ALA A 439 11.71 -14.55 1.85
N GLU A 440 11.06 -14.96 0.75
CA GLU A 440 11.65 -14.86 -0.59
C GLU A 440 12.01 -13.41 -0.95
N MET A 441 11.15 -12.45 -0.58
CA MET A 441 11.38 -11.03 -0.85
C MET A 441 12.45 -10.42 0.06
N LEU A 442 12.46 -10.80 1.34
CA LEU A 442 13.52 -10.43 2.28
C LEU A 442 14.89 -10.86 1.75
N ASP A 443 14.99 -12.11 1.30
CA ASP A 443 16.22 -12.67 0.75
C ASP A 443 16.71 -11.88 -0.47
N ILE A 444 15.81 -11.51 -1.40
CA ILE A 444 16.15 -10.64 -2.54
C ILE A 444 16.69 -9.27 -2.07
N CYS A 445 16.00 -8.61 -1.13
CA CYS A 445 16.43 -7.31 -0.62
C CYS A 445 17.80 -7.40 0.08
N VAL A 446 18.01 -8.40 0.93
CA VAL A 446 19.26 -8.58 1.68
C VAL A 446 20.41 -8.90 0.72
N ARG A 447 20.21 -9.82 -0.24
CA ARG A 447 21.23 -10.13 -1.25
C ARG A 447 21.61 -8.89 -2.06
N TYR A 448 20.65 -8.02 -2.39
CA TYR A 448 20.93 -6.76 -3.05
C TYR A 448 21.82 -5.84 -2.21
N LEU A 449 21.50 -5.70 -0.92
CA LEU A 449 22.29 -4.87 0.00
C LEU A 449 23.66 -5.48 0.35
N LEU A 450 23.87 -6.75 0.00
CA LEU A 450 25.16 -7.44 0.14
C LEU A 450 26.06 -7.31 -1.10
N LEU A 451 25.59 -6.71 -2.20
CA LEU A 451 26.40 -6.42 -3.39
C LEU A 451 27.64 -5.57 -3.03
N ASP A 452 28.72 -5.76 -3.79
CA ASP A 452 30.03 -5.19 -3.49
C ASP A 452 30.02 -3.66 -3.46
N GLU A 453 29.27 -2.99 -4.34
CA GLU A 453 29.17 -1.53 -4.37
C GLU A 453 28.61 -0.94 -3.07
N VAL A 454 27.68 -1.65 -2.42
CA VAL A 454 27.03 -1.17 -1.18
C VAL A 454 28.01 -1.14 0.00
N ASP A 455 29.08 -1.93 -0.06
CA ASP A 455 30.13 -1.95 0.97
C ASP A 455 31.34 -1.08 0.61
N ASN A 456 31.62 -0.96 -0.69
CA ASN A 456 32.84 -0.32 -1.17
C ASN A 456 32.66 1.18 -1.49
N ARG A 457 31.42 1.68 -1.56
CA ARG A 457 31.13 3.07 -1.92
C ARG A 457 30.20 3.72 -0.90
N PRO A 458 30.52 4.90 -0.34
CA PRO A 458 29.58 5.63 0.51
C PRO A 458 28.44 6.22 -0.34
N LEU A 459 27.21 6.19 0.18
CA LEU A 459 26.02 6.69 -0.49
C LEU A 459 26.12 8.18 -0.85
N PHE A 460 26.75 8.96 0.03
CA PHE A 460 27.05 10.37 -0.18
C PHE A 460 28.52 10.58 -0.51
N SER A 461 28.81 11.51 -1.42
CA SER A 461 30.17 11.91 -1.75
C SER A 461 30.55 13.06 -0.84
N ASP A 462 31.84 13.40 -0.76
CA ASP A 462 32.29 14.56 0.00
C ASP A 462 31.59 15.84 -0.47
N GLU A 463 31.25 15.96 -1.75
CA GLU A 463 30.47 17.06 -2.30
C GLU A 463 29.02 17.06 -1.83
N LEU A 464 28.34 15.90 -1.81
CA LEU A 464 26.96 15.82 -1.32
C LEU A 464 26.89 16.05 0.19
N LEU A 465 27.87 15.57 0.95
CA LEU A 465 28.01 15.85 2.38
C LEU A 465 28.30 17.34 2.62
N ALA A 466 29.10 17.98 1.77
CA ALA A 466 29.32 19.42 1.82
C ALA A 466 28.03 20.20 1.48
N ILE A 467 27.25 19.76 0.49
CA ILE A 467 25.96 20.36 0.13
C ILE A 467 24.93 20.17 1.26
N GLU A 468 24.90 19.00 1.92
CA GLU A 468 24.07 18.74 3.09
C GLU A 468 24.46 19.65 4.27
N ALA A 469 25.77 19.89 4.46
CA ALA A 469 26.31 20.75 5.52
C ALA A 469 26.15 22.26 5.26
N LEU A 470 25.86 22.67 4.02
CA LEU A 470 25.58 24.06 3.69
C LEU A 470 24.14 24.43 4.11
N PRO A 471 23.91 25.66 4.60
CA PRO A 471 22.56 26.18 4.75
C PRO A 471 21.90 26.16 3.37
N GLN A 472 20.83 25.38 3.19
CA GLN A 472 20.08 25.41 1.93
C GLN A 472 19.34 26.75 1.85
N GLU A 473 19.97 27.76 1.25
CA GLU A 473 19.38 29.10 1.17
C GLU A 473 18.21 29.16 0.18
N THR A 474 17.06 29.57 0.72
CA THR A 474 16.03 30.34 0.01
C THR A 474 16.67 31.54 -0.68
N GLU A 475 16.63 31.57 -2.02
CA GLU A 475 16.85 32.72 -2.92
C GLU A 475 17.75 33.87 -2.38
N LEU A 476 19.06 33.77 -2.63
CA LEU A 476 20.14 34.77 -2.39
C LEU A 476 19.91 36.23 -2.86
N PHE A 477 18.75 36.59 -3.42
CA PHE A 477 18.48 37.92 -3.99
C PHE A 477 17.16 38.58 -3.55
N LYS A 478 16.53 38.14 -2.45
CA LYS A 478 15.41 38.87 -1.83
C LYS A 478 15.73 39.28 -0.40
N ASP A 479 15.96 40.58 -0.24
CA ASP A 479 16.50 41.26 0.93
C ASP A 479 15.56 41.35 2.15
N ASN A 480 14.70 40.35 2.45
CA ASN A 480 13.77 40.49 3.58
C ASN A 480 13.30 39.23 4.32
N ASP A 481 13.76 38.02 4.00
CA ASP A 481 13.35 36.84 4.77
C ASP A 481 14.51 36.35 5.64
N LYS A 482 14.23 36.25 6.95
CA LYS A 482 15.13 35.63 7.93
C LYS A 482 15.46 34.20 7.49
N PRO A 483 16.62 33.64 7.87
CA PRO A 483 16.93 32.24 7.59
C PRO A 483 15.73 31.36 7.97
N ASN A 484 15.36 30.40 7.12
CA ASN A 484 14.39 29.36 7.45
C ASN A 484 14.98 28.54 8.60
N GLU A 485 14.81 29.01 9.84
CA GLU A 485 14.91 28.17 11.02
C GLU A 485 13.97 27.01 10.79
N TYR A 486 14.48 25.79 10.97
CA TYR A 486 13.65 24.61 11.12
C TYR A 486 12.62 24.91 12.21
N THR A 487 11.41 25.21 11.78
CA THR A 487 10.24 25.02 12.61
C THR A 487 9.86 23.57 12.39
N THR A 488 9.49 22.86 13.45
CA THR A 488 9.06 21.45 13.55
C THR A 488 7.89 21.06 12.63
N ASN A 489 7.61 21.89 11.63
CA ASN A 489 6.34 22.17 11.04
C ASN A 489 6.34 21.99 9.51
N CYS A 490 7.19 21.10 8.98
CA CYS A 490 7.26 20.84 7.54
C CYS A 490 6.85 19.40 7.14
N THR A 491 5.95 19.20 6.16
CA THR A 491 5.72 17.89 5.49
C THR A 491 7.03 17.47 4.88
N TRP A 492 7.40 16.19 4.93
CA TRP A 492 8.50 15.70 4.11
C TRP A 492 8.29 16.04 2.63
N ASP A 493 7.13 15.80 2.03
CA ASP A 493 6.92 16.13 0.61
C ASP A 493 6.93 17.65 0.29
N LYS A 494 6.80 18.57 1.27
CA LYS A 494 7.00 20.04 1.07
C LYS A 494 8.33 20.58 1.59
N TRP A 495 8.96 19.89 2.54
CA TRP A 495 10.35 20.07 2.94
C TRP A 495 11.27 19.65 1.79
N GLU A 496 10.85 18.60 1.08
CA GLU A 496 11.47 18.07 -0.12
C GLU A 496 11.04 18.87 -1.38
N GLU A 497 9.99 19.69 -1.31
CA GLU A 497 9.54 20.56 -2.41
C GLU A 497 10.53 21.72 -2.59
N GLY A 498 11.46 21.52 -3.52
CA GLY A 498 12.62 22.39 -3.73
C GLY A 498 13.91 21.88 -3.08
N ALA A 499 13.84 20.78 -2.30
CA ALA A 499 15.05 20.13 -1.81
C ALA A 499 15.80 19.45 -2.96
N ILE A 500 17.12 19.46 -2.82
CA ILE A 500 18.00 18.69 -3.68
C ILE A 500 17.76 17.22 -3.37
N HIS A 501 17.35 16.47 -4.39
CA HIS A 501 17.25 15.02 -4.34
C HIS A 501 18.53 14.41 -4.90
N TYR A 502 19.02 13.36 -4.24
CA TYR A 502 20.10 12.55 -4.79
C TYR A 502 19.50 11.32 -5.49
N ASP A 503 20.19 10.81 -6.48
CA ASP A 503 19.83 9.56 -7.14
C ASP A 503 20.90 8.50 -6.83
N PRO A 504 20.59 7.44 -6.08
CA PRO A 504 21.53 6.36 -5.81
C PRO A 504 22.10 5.72 -7.10
N THR A 505 21.36 5.75 -8.21
CA THR A 505 21.83 5.21 -9.49
C THR A 505 23.03 5.97 -10.03
N GLU A 506 23.12 7.29 -9.81
CA GLU A 506 24.27 8.13 -10.18
C GLU A 506 25.54 7.76 -9.42
N ARG A 507 25.39 7.11 -8.26
CA ARG A 507 26.49 6.59 -7.44
C ARG A 507 26.80 5.11 -7.71
N GLY A 508 26.06 4.50 -8.63
CA GLY A 508 26.22 3.11 -9.03
C GLY A 508 25.59 2.12 -8.06
N PHE A 509 24.56 2.53 -7.30
CA PHE A 509 23.80 1.60 -6.44
C PHE A 509 22.70 0.85 -7.19
N GLY A 510 22.42 1.19 -8.45
CA GLY A 510 21.40 0.54 -9.26
C GLY A 510 19.96 0.90 -8.87
N GLU A 511 19.00 0.34 -9.61
CA GLU A 511 17.60 0.79 -9.59
C GLU A 511 16.79 0.27 -8.39
N PHE A 512 17.23 -0.80 -7.71
CA PHE A 512 16.46 -1.45 -6.64
C PHE A 512 16.94 -1.09 -5.22
N PHE A 513 18.04 -0.33 -5.10
CA PHE A 513 18.65 0.04 -3.82
C PHE A 513 17.70 0.73 -2.84
N VAL A 514 16.90 1.67 -3.33
CA VAL A 514 15.95 2.44 -2.52
C VAL A 514 14.91 1.51 -1.90
N TYR A 515 14.28 0.66 -2.73
CA TYR A 515 13.29 -0.29 -2.23
C TYR A 515 13.92 -1.25 -1.22
N ALA A 516 15.04 -1.88 -1.58
CA ALA A 516 15.73 -2.84 -0.72
C ALA A 516 16.06 -2.22 0.64
N SER A 517 16.66 -1.03 0.66
CA SER A 517 17.06 -0.33 1.91
C SER A 517 15.88 0.09 2.78
N CYS A 518 14.78 0.52 2.18
CA CYS A 518 13.63 1.02 2.93
C CYS A 518 12.71 -0.10 3.43
N HIS A 519 12.58 -1.21 2.69
CA HIS A 519 11.52 -2.20 2.93
C HIS A 519 12.01 -3.59 3.34
N TRP A 520 13.32 -3.90 3.35
CA TRP A 520 13.78 -5.19 3.87
C TRP A 520 13.37 -5.41 5.33
N VAL A 521 13.36 -4.35 6.14
CA VAL A 521 12.93 -4.38 7.55
C VAL A 521 11.43 -4.66 7.70
N ASP A 522 10.60 -4.24 6.73
CA ASP A 522 9.17 -4.53 6.72
C ASP A 522 8.93 -6.03 6.45
N HIS A 523 9.62 -6.57 5.45
CA HIS A 523 9.60 -8.01 5.13
C HIS A 523 10.15 -8.85 6.29
N PHE A 524 11.22 -8.40 6.94
CA PHE A 524 11.80 -9.05 8.11
C PHE A 524 10.84 -9.07 9.31
N GLY A 525 10.13 -7.97 9.56
CA GLY A 525 9.13 -7.87 10.61
C GLY A 525 7.88 -8.71 10.36
N ALA A 526 7.54 -8.97 9.10
CA ALA A 526 6.40 -9.80 8.71
C ALA A 526 6.63 -11.31 8.96
N ILE A 527 7.88 -11.76 9.11
CA ILE A 527 8.22 -13.17 9.29
C ILE A 527 8.22 -13.54 10.78
N THR A 528 7.36 -14.50 11.14
CA THR A 528 7.23 -15.06 12.50
C THR A 528 7.95 -16.38 12.68
N THR A 529 8.43 -17.01 11.60
CA THR A 529 9.12 -18.29 11.61
C THR A 529 10.62 -18.10 11.32
N PRO A 530 11.48 -18.15 12.36
CA PRO A 530 12.91 -17.85 12.20
C PRO A 530 13.65 -18.75 11.21
N SER A 531 13.20 -20.00 11.01
CA SER A 531 13.86 -20.94 10.08
C SER A 531 13.78 -20.53 8.60
N LEU A 532 12.98 -19.51 8.26
CA LEU A 532 12.91 -18.96 6.91
C LEU A 532 13.94 -17.85 6.65
N ILE A 533 14.68 -17.43 7.67
CA ILE A 533 15.56 -16.28 7.62
C ILE A 533 17.01 -16.75 7.64
N ASP A 534 17.80 -16.25 6.70
CA ASP A 534 19.26 -16.35 6.79
C ASP A 534 19.81 -15.26 7.71
N PHE A 535 19.88 -15.58 9.00
CA PHE A 535 20.42 -14.67 10.01
C PHE A 535 21.89 -14.30 9.77
N ALA A 536 22.68 -15.13 9.10
CA ALA A 536 24.08 -14.80 8.83
C ALA A 536 24.20 -13.62 7.86
N SER A 537 23.32 -13.57 6.85
CA SER A 537 23.23 -12.44 5.93
C SER A 537 22.71 -11.17 6.62
N ILE A 538 21.77 -11.29 7.55
CA ILE A 538 21.29 -10.15 8.38
C ILE A 538 22.41 -9.61 9.27
N GLU A 539 23.16 -10.49 9.95
CA GLU A 539 24.31 -10.12 10.77
C GLU A 539 25.39 -9.42 9.95
N LYS A 540 25.67 -9.91 8.74
CA LYS A 540 26.64 -9.30 7.81
C LYS A 540 26.19 -7.93 7.33
N LEU A 541 24.90 -7.77 6.99
CA LEU A 541 24.32 -6.49 6.57
C LEU A 541 24.37 -5.45 7.70
N CYS A 542 24.07 -5.89 8.94
CA CYS A 542 24.03 -5.04 10.12
C CYS A 542 25.36 -4.98 10.89
N GLN A 543 26.47 -5.36 10.26
CA GLN A 543 27.78 -5.37 10.94
C GLN A 543 28.16 -3.94 11.36
N PRO A 544 28.41 -3.68 12.66
CA PRO A 544 28.75 -2.35 13.16
C PRO A 544 30.00 -1.78 12.48
N GLY A 545 29.93 -0.51 12.10
CA GLY A 545 31.04 0.19 11.43
C GLY A 545 31.27 -0.19 9.96
N SER A 546 30.48 -1.09 9.38
CA SER A 546 30.53 -1.36 7.93
C SER A 546 29.95 -0.20 7.11
N THR A 547 30.41 -0.04 5.88
CA THR A 547 29.80 0.93 4.94
C THR A 547 28.36 0.52 4.61
N ARG A 548 28.06 -0.80 4.59
CA ARG A 548 26.71 -1.31 4.33
C ARG A 548 25.67 -0.77 5.31
N ILE A 549 25.89 -0.94 6.62
CA ILE A 549 24.92 -0.47 7.62
C ILE A 549 24.79 1.06 7.56
N HIS A 550 25.90 1.78 7.28
CA HIS A 550 25.87 3.22 7.11
C HIS A 550 25.02 3.63 5.91
N ASN A 551 25.28 3.08 4.73
CA ASN A 551 24.51 3.34 3.51
C ASN A 551 23.03 2.99 3.67
N TRP A 552 22.74 1.86 4.32
CA TRP A 552 21.38 1.47 4.62
C TRP A 552 20.69 2.49 5.52
N ILE A 553 21.30 2.91 6.63
CA ILE A 553 20.72 3.89 7.56
C ILE A 553 20.48 5.23 6.87
N GLU A 554 21.47 5.70 6.11
CA GLU A 554 21.38 6.95 5.36
C GLU A 554 20.23 6.91 4.34
N GLN A 555 20.00 5.78 3.67
CA GLN A 555 18.88 5.62 2.75
C GLN A 555 17.54 5.41 3.49
N ASN A 556 17.51 4.64 4.58
CA ASN A 556 16.30 4.33 5.34
C ASN A 556 15.71 5.59 5.99
N ARG A 557 16.56 6.52 6.43
CA ARG A 557 16.14 7.84 6.92
C ARG A 557 15.73 8.81 5.79
N ARG A 558 15.91 8.45 4.51
CA ARG A 558 15.58 9.26 3.31
C ARG A 558 14.81 8.44 2.26
N PRO A 559 13.63 7.88 2.57
CA PRO A 559 12.88 7.06 1.61
C PRO A 559 12.47 7.81 0.33
N GLY A 560 12.37 9.14 0.38
CA GLY A 560 12.13 10.00 -0.78
C GLY A 560 13.39 10.42 -1.55
N CYS A 561 14.59 10.04 -1.09
CA CYS A 561 15.90 10.45 -1.62
C CYS A 561 16.17 11.96 -1.60
N ALA A 562 15.53 12.71 -0.69
CA ALA A 562 15.93 14.09 -0.43
C ALA A 562 17.19 14.15 0.43
N LEU A 563 18.09 15.10 0.17
CA LEU A 563 19.37 15.21 0.90
C LEU A 563 19.17 15.38 2.41
N GLN A 564 18.15 16.13 2.84
CA GLN A 564 17.85 16.32 4.25
C GLN A 564 17.16 15.08 4.85
N PRO A 565 17.63 14.56 5.99
CA PRO A 565 17.10 13.33 6.57
C PRO A 565 15.72 13.50 7.21
N ARG A 566 14.88 12.47 7.10
CA ARG A 566 13.54 12.45 7.69
C ARG A 566 13.54 12.23 9.22
N ILE A 567 14.59 11.61 9.73
CA ILE A 567 14.72 11.17 11.12
C ILE A 567 16.21 11.22 11.49
N GLU A 568 16.52 11.70 12.70
CA GLU A 568 17.86 11.55 13.27
C GLU A 568 18.07 10.09 13.71
N PHE A 569 19.03 9.43 13.07
CA PHE A 569 19.42 8.05 13.35
C PHE A 569 20.93 7.99 13.29
N ASP A 570 21.59 7.64 14.40
CA ASP A 570 23.05 7.56 14.47
C ASP A 570 23.50 6.13 14.16
N PRO A 571 24.19 5.88 13.02
CA PRO A 571 24.62 4.55 12.62
C PRO A 571 25.55 3.85 13.61
N SER A 572 26.21 4.58 14.50
CA SER A 572 27.09 4.01 15.53
C SER A 572 26.33 3.29 16.66
N LEU A 573 25.01 3.48 16.75
CA LEU A 573 24.17 2.94 17.82
C LEU A 573 23.51 1.60 17.46
N TYR A 574 23.63 1.15 16.22
CA TYR A 574 22.89 0.00 15.71
C TYR A 574 23.79 -1.18 15.37
N ASP A 575 23.31 -2.35 15.74
CA ASP A 575 23.89 -3.65 15.47
C ASP A 575 22.77 -4.66 15.14
N PRO A 576 23.07 -5.92 14.79
CA PRO A 576 22.06 -6.87 14.38
C PRO A 576 20.96 -7.09 15.44
N LEU A 577 21.30 -7.06 16.74
CA LEU A 577 20.34 -7.20 17.82
C LEU A 577 19.42 -5.98 17.93
N SER A 578 19.97 -4.77 17.86
CA SER A 578 19.21 -3.52 17.95
C SER A 578 18.23 -3.38 16.79
N ILE A 579 18.67 -3.71 15.57
CA ILE A 579 17.78 -3.73 14.39
C ILE A 579 16.70 -4.79 14.54
N THR A 580 17.04 -5.98 15.03
CA THR A 580 16.04 -7.04 15.28
C THR A 580 15.05 -6.67 16.38
N ALA A 581 15.50 -5.96 17.42
CA ALA A 581 14.66 -5.48 18.50
C ALA A 581 13.59 -4.48 18.00
N LEU A 582 13.96 -3.61 17.07
CA LEU A 582 13.09 -2.58 16.51
C LEU A 582 12.16 -3.12 15.42
N PHE A 583 12.71 -3.88 14.46
CA PHE A 583 12.02 -4.21 13.22
C PHE A 583 11.62 -5.68 13.10
N GLY A 584 12.28 -6.58 13.83
CA GLY A 584 11.97 -8.01 13.79
C GLY A 584 10.62 -8.33 14.46
N SER A 585 10.04 -9.48 14.09
CA SER A 585 8.92 -10.05 14.85
C SER A 585 9.39 -10.54 16.22
N THR A 586 8.47 -10.67 17.18
CA THR A 586 8.79 -11.18 18.52
C THR A 586 9.48 -12.55 18.49
N ALA A 587 9.14 -13.41 17.52
CA ALA A 587 9.76 -14.72 17.37
C ALA A 587 11.21 -14.64 16.84
N THR A 588 11.46 -13.78 15.85
CA THR A 588 12.81 -13.56 15.32
C THR A 588 13.73 -12.90 16.34
N PHE A 589 13.20 -11.97 17.14
CA PHE A 589 13.95 -11.33 18.21
C PHE A 589 14.37 -12.32 19.29
N ARG A 590 13.47 -13.21 19.73
CA ARG A 590 13.86 -14.30 20.66
C ARG A 590 14.91 -15.22 20.06
N HIS A 591 14.76 -15.58 18.77
CA HIS A 591 15.73 -16.43 18.10
C HIS A 591 17.13 -15.81 18.08
N MET A 592 17.24 -14.52 17.74
CA MET A 592 18.51 -13.78 17.75
C MET A 592 19.16 -13.79 19.14
N ILE A 593 18.38 -13.54 20.20
CA ILE A 593 18.87 -13.56 21.59
C ILE A 593 19.35 -14.96 22.00
N GLU A 594 18.64 -16.02 21.60
CA GLU A 594 18.93 -17.40 22.01
C GLU A 594 20.06 -18.07 21.23
N LYS A 595 20.29 -17.64 19.97
CA LYS A 595 21.19 -18.33 19.02
C LYS A 595 22.46 -17.59 18.68
N SER A 596 22.49 -16.26 18.83
CA SER A 596 23.69 -15.48 18.53
C SER A 596 24.57 -15.31 19.77
N ASP A 597 25.88 -15.30 19.57
CA ASP A 597 26.83 -14.91 20.61
C ASP A 597 26.96 -13.38 20.61
N LEU A 598 26.26 -12.71 21.54
CA LEU A 598 26.26 -11.24 21.65
C LEU A 598 27.63 -10.65 22.04
N LYS A 599 28.65 -11.48 22.25
CA LYS A 599 30.04 -11.06 22.50
C LYS A 599 30.92 -11.14 21.25
N ASP A 600 30.38 -11.66 20.14
CA ASP A 600 31.05 -11.68 18.84
C ASP A 600 31.28 -10.24 18.32
N GLU A 601 32.33 -10.05 17.51
CA GLU A 601 32.69 -8.77 16.89
C GLU A 601 31.59 -8.23 15.96
N LYS A 602 30.65 -9.07 15.54
CA LYS A 602 29.45 -8.69 14.80
C LYS A 602 28.45 -7.86 15.63
N PHE A 603 28.58 -7.84 16.96
CA PHE A 603 27.71 -7.10 17.85
C PHE A 603 28.45 -5.96 18.54
N LEU A 604 27.71 -4.92 18.88
CA LEU A 604 28.26 -3.81 19.63
C LEU A 604 28.51 -4.22 21.10
N PRO A 605 29.51 -3.63 21.79
CA PRO A 605 29.70 -3.87 23.22
C PRO A 605 28.42 -3.54 24.01
N GLU A 606 28.01 -4.39 24.95
CA GLU A 606 26.75 -4.20 25.68
C GLU A 606 25.50 -4.15 24.75
N SER A 607 25.53 -4.91 23.65
CA SER A 607 24.45 -5.00 22.64
C SER A 607 23.04 -5.07 23.24
N ALA A 608 22.83 -5.90 24.27
CA ALA A 608 21.52 -6.03 24.93
C ALA A 608 21.07 -4.72 25.61
N LEU A 609 21.98 -3.97 26.23
CA LEU A 609 21.65 -2.68 26.83
C LEU A 609 21.33 -1.64 25.75
N ARG A 610 22.12 -1.60 24.66
CA ARG A 610 21.85 -0.71 23.53
C ARG A 610 20.50 -1.02 22.87
N ALA A 611 20.20 -2.29 22.65
CA ALA A 611 18.90 -2.72 22.15
C ALA A 611 17.75 -2.30 23.10
N ALA A 612 17.97 -2.35 24.42
CA ALA A 612 16.99 -1.85 25.38
C ALA A 612 16.79 -0.34 25.27
N GLU A 613 17.87 0.44 25.11
CA GLU A 613 17.79 1.89 24.90
C GLU A 613 17.04 2.22 23.62
N GLN A 614 17.32 1.50 22.53
CA GLN A 614 16.61 1.64 21.27
C GLN A 614 15.13 1.25 21.39
N ILE A 615 14.78 0.18 22.13
CA ILE A 615 13.38 -0.18 22.40
C ILE A 615 12.69 0.93 23.19
N VAL A 616 13.35 1.49 24.21
CA VAL A 616 12.79 2.60 25.00
C VAL A 616 12.58 3.82 24.12
N GLU A 617 13.49 4.12 23.20
CA GLU A 617 13.43 5.31 22.35
C GLU A 617 12.42 5.15 21.20
N TRP A 618 12.50 4.04 20.46
CA TRP A 618 11.84 3.83 19.18
C TRP A 618 10.90 2.61 19.09
N GLY A 619 10.95 1.67 20.05
CA GLY A 619 10.29 0.36 19.96
C GLY A 619 9.10 0.13 20.90
N ASP A 620 8.63 -1.12 20.95
CA ASP A 620 7.60 -1.58 21.88
C ASP A 620 8.22 -1.97 23.22
N VAL A 621 7.91 -1.21 24.28
CA VAL A 621 8.43 -1.39 25.64
C VAL A 621 8.16 -2.80 26.18
N ALA A 622 7.10 -3.49 25.73
CA ALA A 622 6.83 -4.87 26.13
C ALA A 622 7.93 -5.86 25.69
N ARG A 623 8.78 -5.48 24.73
CA ARG A 623 9.92 -6.28 24.27
C ARG A 623 11.11 -6.24 25.22
N LEU A 624 11.16 -5.30 26.17
CA LEU A 624 12.25 -5.21 27.15
C LEU A 624 12.35 -6.48 28.02
N ASP A 625 11.22 -7.12 28.31
CA ASP A 625 11.17 -8.35 29.12
C ASP A 625 11.87 -9.54 28.46
N LEU A 626 12.14 -9.46 27.15
CA LEU A 626 12.82 -10.50 26.39
C LEU A 626 14.34 -10.39 26.47
N LEU A 627 14.88 -9.21 26.83
CA LEU A 627 16.31 -8.97 26.82
C LEU A 627 17.01 -9.57 28.05
N PRO A 628 18.18 -10.19 27.88
CA PRO A 628 18.99 -10.70 28.98
C PRO A 628 19.78 -9.54 29.64
N LEU A 629 19.06 -8.62 30.29
CA LEU A 629 19.65 -7.50 31.03
C LEU A 629 20.03 -7.91 32.46
N ASP A 630 21.19 -7.44 32.94
CA ASP A 630 21.56 -7.56 34.34
C ASP A 630 20.73 -6.61 35.23
N GLU A 631 20.82 -6.79 36.56
CA GLU A 631 20.00 -6.04 37.53
C GLU A 631 20.22 -4.52 37.43
N LYS A 632 21.45 -4.09 37.18
CA LYS A 632 21.83 -2.68 37.07
C LYS A 632 21.34 -2.05 35.76
N ALA A 633 21.43 -2.79 34.65
CA ALA A 633 20.87 -2.41 33.36
C ALA A 633 19.34 -2.32 33.42
N ARG A 634 18.68 -3.26 34.12
CA ARG A 634 17.23 -3.21 34.35
C ARG A 634 16.82 -1.97 35.15
N GLU A 635 17.54 -1.61 36.20
CA GLU A 635 17.28 -0.38 36.95
C GLU A 635 17.42 0.88 36.08
N LEU A 636 18.46 0.95 35.25
CA LEU A 636 18.70 2.08 34.34
C LEU A 636 17.58 2.22 33.30
N VAL A 637 17.19 1.12 32.66
CA VAL A 637 16.10 1.07 31.68
C VAL A 637 14.75 1.38 32.34
N THR A 638 14.50 0.87 33.53
CA THR A 638 13.27 1.14 34.29
C THR A 638 13.19 2.61 34.70
N SER A 639 14.31 3.23 35.10
CA SER A 639 14.39 4.65 35.41
C SER A 639 14.10 5.52 34.18
N LYS A 640 14.68 5.20 33.01
CA LYS A 640 14.38 5.88 31.73
C LYS A 640 12.93 5.68 31.30
N THR A 641 12.38 4.48 31.46
CA THR A 641 10.98 4.16 31.16
C THR A 641 10.03 4.90 32.09
N ALA A 642 10.34 4.99 33.39
CA ALA A 642 9.57 5.75 34.37
C ALA A 642 9.64 7.26 34.11
N ALA A 643 10.81 7.79 33.73
CA ALA A 643 10.94 9.18 33.29
C ALA A 643 10.07 9.48 32.05
N LYS A 644 9.89 8.48 31.16
CA LYS A 644 9.01 8.55 29.99
C LYS A 644 7.50 8.37 30.32
N GLN A 645 7.16 7.83 31.49
CA GLN A 645 5.76 7.67 31.96
C GLN A 645 5.30 8.80 32.88
N VAL A 646 6.23 9.54 33.49
CA VAL A 646 5.97 10.70 34.37
C VAL A 646 5.87 12.02 33.57
N VAL A 647 6.30 12.02 32.31
CA VAL A 647 6.17 13.10 31.33
C VAL A 647 5.07 12.72 30.35
#